data_AF-A0A9P5SS20-F1
#
_entry.id   AF-A0A9P5SS20-F1
#
_cell.length_a   1.000
_cell.length_b   1.000
_cell.length_c   1.000
_cell.angle_alpha   90.00
_cell.angle_beta   90.00
_cell.angle_gamma   90.00
#
_symmetry.space_group_name_H-M   'P 1'
#
loop_
_entity.id
_entity.type
_entity.pdbx_description
1 polymer ?
#
loop_
_entity_poly.entity_id
_entity_poly.type
_entity_poly.pdbx_seq_one_letter_code
_entity_poly.pdbx_strand_id
1 'polypeptide(L)'
;MSAKAVREYDGKLLLAHWLLRAPVPATSVSATGSKFVQPATRLAHVGIDTAFLHDHVVFSQHVQTLLDHLEQTHPWLLNTKLVAKPDQLIKRRGKSGLLLLNADWAEVRTWITAYAGKEVVVDSVAGVLKTFLIEPFIPHPANTEYYICVNSDRDGDNILFTHEGGIEVGDVDAKALKLQVKVTDAFPTTAAIQTSLLTHVPAAKHDVLIDFITRLYAVYIDLHFTYLEINPLVVLDPTPELPAQVYYLDMAAKVDQTAEFEAGPKWAFARAPRNIGLVAAGSQGVDAGPPMDFPAPFGRELTKEEAYVQELDSKTGASLKLTILNKDGRIWTMVAGGGASVVYSDAIAALGQANELANYGEYSGAPTETQTYEYAKTILDLMTRSAVIHPLGKVLIIGGGIANFTNVASTFKGIVRALTEFKLPLNAHKVRIFVRRGGPNYQEGLRSMRQLGETLGVEIQVFGPETHITEIVPLALTGKTSGLDQSGSATPSTPLFSGNLLQDQLLGNNTPLNSGSRASSPPPLEERMTYFQESNETSEGGHDENTPFTAHTRSFIYGMQPRAVQGMLDFDFICKREVPSVAAMVYPFGGAHVQKFYWGTKETLLPVFTSLDEAIAKFPEVDTVVNFASCRSVYDSTREIFKHSKQIRTISIIAEGVPERRARQILWEARERNVLVIGPATVGGIKPGCFKIGNTGGMMDNIVSSKLYRAGSVAYVSKSGGMSNELNNIISRTTDGVYEGVAIGGDRYPGSTFIDHLLRYEKDPGCKMLVLLGEVGGVEEYKVCEAIKNGTIRKPVIAWCIGTCAKMFATEVQFGHAGALAQSDLETADAKNRALRAAGVIVPETFEKLPLVLAQTYQALVKKGIINVRPEPETPKIPIDYSWAQELGLVRKPASFVSTICDDRGQELLYAGMRISDVFKEDIGIGGVLSLLWFKRRLPAYACKFIEMVLMLTADHGPAVSGAHNTIVTARAGKDLVSSLCAGLLTIGDRFGGALDGAAEQFSSAYDKSLSPREFVTSMRKQNKLILGIGHKIKSRTNPDLRVEIIKNYAKAHFPSTPVLDYALAVETITTSKKDNLILNVDGAIGILFVDLLRNSGAFTREEAEEYIKIGTLNGLFVLGRTIGFIGHFLDQKRLKQGLYRHPWDDISYLTPGNELGRTVASLDSINKKAA
;
A
#
# COMPACT_ATOMS: atom_id res chain seq x y z
N MET A 1 -11.85 3.04 4.64
CA MET A 1 -11.94 4.13 5.64
C MET A 1 -13.10 5.05 5.28
N SER A 2 -13.80 5.65 6.25
CA SER A 2 -15.03 6.45 6.03
C SER A 2 -15.32 7.36 7.23
N ALA A 3 -16.42 8.13 7.21
CA ALA A 3 -16.98 8.74 8.41
C ALA A 3 -17.27 7.69 9.50
N LYS A 4 -16.69 7.86 10.68
CA LYS A 4 -16.81 6.93 11.82
C LYS A 4 -17.31 7.65 13.06
N ALA A 5 -18.23 7.01 13.77
CA ALA A 5 -18.69 7.49 15.06
C ALA A 5 -17.58 7.41 16.10
N VAL A 6 -17.55 8.38 17.01
CA VAL A 6 -16.66 8.41 18.17
C VAL A 6 -17.51 8.38 19.44
N ARG A 7 -16.91 7.92 20.54
CA ARG A 7 -17.58 7.99 21.86
C ARG A 7 -17.87 9.44 22.23
N GLU A 8 -18.87 9.64 23.07
CA GLU A 8 -19.18 10.96 23.62
C GLU A 8 -17.98 11.52 24.39
N TYR A 9 -17.31 10.68 25.17
CA TYR A 9 -16.07 11.02 25.87
C TYR A 9 -15.02 11.62 24.92
N ASP A 10 -14.71 10.91 23.83
CA ASP A 10 -13.68 11.34 22.87
C ASP A 10 -14.11 12.63 22.16
N GLY A 11 -15.37 12.73 21.72
CA GLY A 11 -15.91 13.95 21.09
C GLY A 11 -15.84 15.17 22.00
N LYS A 12 -16.21 15.03 23.27
CA LYS A 12 -16.15 16.11 24.26
C LYS A 12 -14.71 16.53 24.58
N LEU A 13 -13.76 15.60 24.62
CA LEU A 13 -12.34 15.93 24.78
C LEU A 13 -11.81 16.76 23.60
N LEU A 14 -12.15 16.37 22.37
CA LEU A 14 -11.80 17.14 21.19
C LEU A 14 -12.36 18.56 21.26
N LEU A 15 -13.66 18.68 21.53
CA LEU A 15 -14.33 19.98 21.63
C LEU A 15 -13.73 20.82 22.77
N ALA A 16 -13.58 20.23 23.95
CA ALA A 16 -13.04 20.94 25.11
C ALA A 16 -11.60 21.43 24.90
N HIS A 17 -10.77 20.67 24.19
CA HIS A 17 -9.42 21.13 23.90
C HIS A 17 -9.41 22.22 22.82
N TRP A 18 -10.16 22.04 21.74
CA TRP A 18 -10.01 22.86 20.53
C TRP A 18 -10.98 24.04 20.42
N LEU A 19 -12.07 24.13 21.20
CA LEU A 19 -13.11 25.18 21.06
C LEU A 19 -12.55 26.62 21.11
N LEU A 20 -11.57 26.87 21.97
CA LEU A 20 -10.93 28.20 22.06
C LEU A 20 -9.59 28.29 21.30
N ARG A 21 -9.14 27.19 20.69
CA ARG A 21 -7.82 27.06 20.03
C ARG A 21 -7.89 26.90 18.51
N ALA A 22 -9.01 26.41 17.99
CA ALA A 22 -9.23 26.27 16.56
C ALA A 22 -9.21 27.64 15.88
N PRO A 23 -8.66 27.75 14.66
CA PRO A 23 -8.54 29.02 13.96
C PRO A 23 -9.92 29.57 13.58
N VAL A 24 -10.19 30.82 13.97
CA VAL A 24 -11.43 31.54 13.68
C VAL A 24 -11.10 32.79 12.83
N PRO A 25 -11.92 33.20 11.85
CA PRO A 25 -11.64 34.39 11.05
C PRO A 25 -11.53 35.66 11.88
N ALA A 26 -10.51 36.50 11.60
CA ALA A 26 -10.24 37.75 12.33
C ALA A 26 -11.42 38.75 12.31
N THR A 27 -12.34 38.64 11.36
CA THR A 27 -13.52 39.51 11.20
C THR A 27 -14.75 39.02 11.98
N SER A 28 -14.72 37.81 12.54
CA SER A 28 -15.92 37.14 13.09
C SER A 28 -16.02 37.17 14.62
N VAL A 29 -14.95 37.53 15.33
CA VAL A 29 -14.91 37.64 16.79
C VAL A 29 -14.26 38.97 17.16
N SER A 30 -14.87 39.74 18.09
CA SER A 30 -14.28 41.01 18.52
C SER A 30 -12.87 40.80 19.09
N ALA A 31 -12.00 41.81 19.01
CA ALA A 31 -10.63 41.81 19.55
C ALA A 31 -10.53 41.57 21.09
N THR A 32 -11.61 41.14 21.74
CA THR A 32 -11.84 41.09 23.19
C THR A 32 -12.37 39.71 23.62
N GLY A 33 -11.53 38.67 23.52
CA GLY A 33 -11.73 37.37 24.18
C GLY A 33 -13.01 36.58 23.82
N SER A 34 -13.17 35.40 24.42
CA SER A 34 -14.43 34.61 24.34
C SER A 34 -15.56 35.33 25.10
N LYS A 35 -16.79 35.24 24.60
CA LYS A 35 -17.99 35.80 25.26
C LYS A 35 -18.58 34.88 26.33
N PHE A 36 -18.06 33.66 26.44
CA PHE A 36 -18.44 32.68 27.46
C PHE A 36 -17.22 32.06 28.14
N VAL A 37 -17.43 31.53 29.33
CA VAL A 37 -16.44 30.68 29.99
C VAL A 37 -16.62 29.26 29.53
N GLN A 38 -15.54 28.68 29.02
CA GLN A 38 -15.50 27.26 28.68
C GLN A 38 -15.56 26.42 29.96
N PRO A 39 -16.42 25.39 30.03
CA PRO A 39 -16.53 24.55 31.22
C PRO A 39 -15.22 23.79 31.43
N ALA A 40 -14.86 23.59 32.70
CA ALA A 40 -13.73 22.72 33.04
C ALA A 40 -14.02 21.29 32.55
N THR A 41 -13.09 20.69 31.82
CA THR A 41 -13.20 19.32 31.29
C THR A 41 -13.15 18.31 32.44
N ARG A 42 -14.30 18.04 33.06
CA ARG A 42 -14.48 17.03 34.12
C ARG A 42 -15.22 15.83 33.54
N LEU A 43 -14.48 14.95 32.91
CA LEU A 43 -14.99 13.72 32.32
C LEU A 43 -14.26 12.55 32.96
N ALA A 44 -14.99 11.61 33.56
CA ALA A 44 -14.43 10.34 34.00
C ALA A 44 -15.04 9.23 33.15
N HIS A 45 -14.21 8.38 32.57
CA HIS A 45 -14.63 7.33 31.64
C HIS A 45 -14.09 5.99 32.11
N VAL A 46 -14.96 4.98 32.18
CA VAL A 46 -14.59 3.64 32.61
C VAL A 46 -15.02 2.61 31.57
N GLY A 47 -14.06 1.80 31.13
CA GLY A 47 -14.28 0.64 30.28
C GLY A 47 -14.08 -0.65 31.08
N ILE A 48 -15.06 -1.54 31.01
CA ILE A 48 -15.10 -2.80 31.75
C ILE A 48 -14.72 -3.92 30.79
N ASP A 49 -13.86 -4.84 31.26
CA ASP A 49 -13.44 -5.98 30.47
C ASP A 49 -14.47 -7.09 30.62
N THR A 50 -15.23 -7.30 29.55
CA THR A 50 -16.28 -8.31 29.48
C THR A 50 -15.72 -9.72 29.39
N ALA A 51 -14.41 -9.91 29.18
CA ALA A 51 -13.80 -11.23 29.21
C ALA A 51 -13.98 -11.93 30.55
N PHE A 52 -14.08 -11.19 31.67
CA PHE A 52 -14.26 -11.76 33.00
C PHE A 52 -15.71 -12.12 33.35
N LEU A 53 -16.69 -11.81 32.49
CA LEU A 53 -18.13 -12.05 32.74
C LEU A 53 -18.48 -13.50 33.13
N HIS A 54 -17.67 -14.47 32.71
CA HIS A 54 -17.89 -15.89 33.01
C HIS A 54 -17.61 -16.26 34.47
N ASP A 55 -16.85 -15.43 35.21
CA ASP A 55 -16.58 -15.60 36.64
C ASP A 55 -17.07 -14.35 37.39
N HIS A 56 -18.22 -14.50 38.04
CA HIS A 56 -18.88 -13.40 38.75
C HIS A 56 -18.00 -12.78 39.86
N VAL A 57 -17.14 -13.57 40.51
CA VAL A 57 -16.28 -13.08 41.59
C VAL A 57 -15.16 -12.22 41.00
N VAL A 58 -14.49 -12.74 39.97
CA VAL A 58 -13.41 -12.01 39.28
C VAL A 58 -13.95 -10.77 38.60
N PHE A 59 -15.12 -10.85 37.94
CA PHE A 59 -15.77 -9.70 37.31
C PHE A 59 -16.14 -8.62 38.33
N SER A 60 -16.76 -9.00 39.45
CA SER A 60 -17.13 -8.03 40.50
C SER A 60 -15.91 -7.32 41.07
N GLN A 61 -14.83 -8.08 41.33
CA GLN A 61 -13.56 -7.52 41.81
C GLN A 61 -12.92 -6.59 40.77
N HIS A 62 -12.97 -6.95 39.49
CA HIS A 62 -12.49 -6.12 38.38
C HIS A 62 -13.23 -4.78 38.33
N VAL A 63 -14.56 -4.80 38.39
CA VAL A 63 -15.39 -3.58 38.38
C VAL A 63 -15.07 -2.69 39.57
N GLN A 64 -14.98 -3.24 40.79
CA GLN A 64 -14.62 -2.44 41.98
C GLN A 64 -13.23 -1.81 41.85
N THR A 65 -12.24 -2.59 41.39
CA THR A 65 -10.86 -2.09 41.19
C THR A 65 -10.81 -0.92 40.20
N LEU A 66 -11.61 -0.98 39.12
CA LEU A 66 -11.71 0.12 38.16
C LEU A 66 -12.35 1.37 38.77
N LEU A 67 -13.41 1.22 39.57
CA LEU A 67 -14.07 2.34 40.24
C LEU A 67 -13.16 2.99 41.30
N ASP A 68 -12.42 2.19 42.06
CA ASP A 68 -11.41 2.67 43.03
C ASP A 68 -10.29 3.45 42.33
N HIS A 69 -9.86 2.98 41.16
CA HIS A 69 -8.88 3.73 40.36
C HIS A 69 -9.47 5.04 39.81
N LEU A 70 -10.74 5.06 39.45
CA LEU A 70 -11.41 6.23 38.89
C LEU A 70 -11.50 7.38 39.90
N GLU A 71 -11.83 7.09 41.17
CA GLU A 71 -11.87 8.12 42.23
C GLU A 71 -10.50 8.65 42.62
N GLN A 72 -9.45 7.81 42.56
CA GLN A 72 -8.07 8.25 42.78
C GLN A 72 -7.59 9.20 41.68
N THR A 73 -7.96 8.92 40.43
CA THR A 73 -7.57 9.71 39.26
C THR A 73 -8.45 10.95 39.05
N HIS A 74 -9.69 10.92 39.54
CA HIS A 74 -10.67 12.02 39.40
C HIS A 74 -11.26 12.42 40.77
N PRO A 75 -10.50 13.11 41.65
CA PRO A 75 -10.97 13.43 43.01
C PRO A 75 -12.24 14.29 43.07
N TRP A 76 -12.58 14.99 42.00
CA TRP A 76 -13.81 15.79 41.90
C TRP A 76 -15.08 14.94 41.93
N LEU A 77 -14.99 13.63 41.65
CA LEU A 77 -16.12 12.70 41.77
C LEU A 77 -16.68 12.67 43.20
N LEU A 78 -15.82 12.78 44.21
CA LEU A 78 -16.21 12.65 45.62
C LEU A 78 -17.00 13.85 46.16
N ASN A 79 -16.84 15.02 45.56
CA ASN A 79 -17.29 16.29 46.12
C ASN A 79 -18.30 17.04 45.23
N THR A 80 -18.73 16.45 44.11
CA THR A 80 -19.64 17.09 43.14
C THR A 80 -20.84 16.19 42.92
N LYS A 81 -22.03 16.76 42.67
CA LYS A 81 -23.16 15.98 42.14
C LYS A 81 -22.88 15.59 40.69
N LEU A 82 -23.33 14.40 40.31
CA LEU A 82 -22.89 13.69 39.11
C LEU A 82 -24.06 13.28 38.22
N VAL A 83 -23.72 13.04 36.96
CA VAL A 83 -24.51 12.33 35.96
C VAL A 83 -23.71 11.12 35.52
N ALA A 84 -24.34 9.95 35.45
CA ALA A 84 -23.74 8.74 34.90
C ALA A 84 -24.60 8.17 33.77
N LYS A 85 -23.94 7.78 32.68
CA LYS A 85 -24.60 7.27 31.46
C LYS A 85 -23.69 6.29 30.71
N PRO A 86 -24.24 5.34 29.94
CA PRO A 86 -23.44 4.48 29.08
C PRO A 86 -22.92 5.27 27.87
N ASP A 87 -21.68 4.98 27.47
CA ASP A 87 -20.99 5.61 26.34
C ASP A 87 -20.60 4.55 25.28
N GLN A 88 -21.64 4.00 24.65
CA GLN A 88 -21.53 2.94 23.63
C GLN A 88 -22.35 3.26 22.38
N LEU A 89 -22.38 4.54 21.98
CA LEU A 89 -23.17 5.04 20.85
C LEU A 89 -24.69 4.79 21.00
N ILE A 90 -25.18 4.70 22.24
CA ILE A 90 -26.60 4.52 22.55
C ILE A 90 -27.30 5.87 22.45
N LYS A 91 -28.29 5.98 21.55
CA LYS A 91 -29.16 7.15 21.45
C LYS A 91 -30.32 7.05 22.44
N ARG A 92 -30.97 8.19 22.73
CA ARG A 92 -32.19 8.26 23.57
C ARG A 92 -32.05 7.64 24.97
N ARG A 93 -30.85 7.66 25.55
CA ARG A 93 -30.52 7.07 26.87
C ARG A 93 -31.50 7.45 27.98
N GLY A 94 -31.95 8.71 28.02
CA GLY A 94 -32.94 9.18 28.99
C GLY A 94 -34.30 8.46 28.88
N LYS A 95 -34.80 8.23 27.66
CA LYS A 95 -36.06 7.52 27.42
C LYS A 95 -35.94 6.02 27.70
N SER A 96 -34.73 5.47 27.57
CA SER A 96 -34.43 4.07 27.88
C SER A 96 -34.12 3.79 29.35
N GLY A 97 -34.22 4.79 30.23
CA GLY A 97 -33.91 4.64 31.66
C GLY A 97 -32.43 4.40 31.98
N LEU A 98 -31.53 4.74 31.05
CA LEU A 98 -30.09 4.52 31.15
C LEU A 98 -29.32 5.79 31.55
N LEU A 99 -29.97 6.67 32.32
CA LEU A 99 -29.40 7.96 32.74
C LEU A 99 -29.64 8.15 34.24
N LEU A 100 -28.54 8.23 35.01
CA LEU A 100 -28.59 8.59 36.42
C LEU A 100 -28.24 10.08 36.56
N LEU A 101 -29.15 10.87 37.16
CA LEU A 101 -29.01 12.33 37.28
C LEU A 101 -28.94 12.74 38.75
N ASN A 102 -28.18 13.81 39.04
CA ASN A 102 -28.08 14.43 40.36
C ASN A 102 -27.70 13.45 41.49
N ALA A 103 -26.78 12.54 41.19
CA ALA A 103 -26.33 11.51 42.12
C ALA A 103 -25.01 11.90 42.81
N ASP A 104 -24.74 11.37 44.00
CA ASP A 104 -23.38 11.36 44.55
C ASP A 104 -22.56 10.17 44.01
N TRP A 105 -21.26 10.13 44.34
CA TRP A 105 -20.38 9.08 43.86
C TRP A 105 -20.76 7.67 44.35
N ALA A 106 -21.31 7.54 45.56
CA ALA A 106 -21.72 6.25 46.10
C ALA A 106 -22.93 5.68 45.34
N GLU A 107 -23.88 6.54 45.00
CA GLU A 107 -25.02 6.22 44.14
C GLU A 107 -24.55 5.83 42.73
N VAL A 108 -23.61 6.57 42.14
CA VAL A 108 -23.02 6.25 40.83
C VAL A 108 -22.29 4.90 40.84
N ARG A 109 -21.46 4.60 41.86
CA ARG A 109 -20.77 3.31 42.00
C ARG A 109 -21.75 2.15 42.04
N THR A 110 -22.82 2.30 42.82
CA THR A 110 -23.88 1.30 42.94
C THR A 110 -24.58 1.08 41.59
N TRP A 111 -24.91 2.17 40.89
CA TRP A 111 -25.56 2.11 39.59
C TRP A 111 -24.68 1.47 38.52
N ILE A 112 -23.39 1.85 38.42
CA ILE A 112 -22.45 1.23 37.47
C ILE A 112 -22.29 -0.26 37.78
N THR A 113 -22.15 -0.65 39.05
CA THR A 113 -22.02 -2.06 39.44
C THR A 113 -23.26 -2.88 39.06
N ALA A 114 -24.46 -2.30 39.13
CA ALA A 114 -25.70 -2.97 38.77
C ALA A 114 -25.91 -3.15 37.25
N TYR A 115 -25.33 -2.27 36.43
CA TYR A 115 -25.45 -2.31 34.96
C TYR A 115 -24.21 -2.87 34.26
N ALA A 116 -23.04 -2.88 34.91
CA ALA A 116 -21.81 -3.45 34.39
C ALA A 116 -22.01 -4.91 34.00
N GLY A 117 -21.76 -5.22 32.73
CA GLY A 117 -21.89 -6.58 32.21
C GLY A 117 -23.33 -7.03 31.96
N LYS A 118 -24.32 -6.18 32.18
CA LYS A 118 -25.74 -6.50 31.95
C LYS A 118 -26.11 -6.30 30.49
N GLU A 119 -26.85 -7.24 29.93
CA GLU A 119 -27.49 -7.10 28.62
C GLU A 119 -28.72 -6.21 28.74
N VAL A 120 -28.82 -5.21 27.87
CA VAL A 120 -29.98 -4.33 27.75
C VAL A 120 -30.44 -4.27 26.30
N VAL A 121 -31.74 -4.11 26.12
CA VAL A 121 -32.35 -3.91 24.80
C VAL A 121 -32.68 -2.43 24.67
N VAL A 122 -32.11 -1.78 23.66
CA VAL A 122 -32.43 -0.40 23.28
C VAL A 122 -33.04 -0.43 21.89
N ASP A 123 -34.27 0.06 21.77
CA ASP A 123 -35.10 -0.09 20.58
C ASP A 123 -35.22 -1.57 20.17
N SER A 124 -34.58 -1.99 19.06
CA SER A 124 -34.57 -3.38 18.58
C SER A 124 -33.23 -4.09 18.79
N VAL A 125 -32.25 -3.47 19.45
CA VAL A 125 -30.87 -3.95 19.54
C VAL A 125 -30.54 -4.35 20.96
N ALA A 126 -30.15 -5.61 21.16
CA ALA A 126 -29.63 -6.12 22.43
C ALA A 126 -28.11 -5.93 22.50
N GLY A 127 -27.59 -5.50 23.64
CA GLY A 127 -26.15 -5.35 23.84
C GLY A 127 -25.76 -5.27 25.31
N VAL A 128 -24.51 -5.64 25.61
CA VAL A 128 -23.95 -5.60 26.97
C VAL A 128 -23.40 -4.21 27.28
N LEU A 129 -23.76 -3.69 28.46
CA LEU A 129 -23.22 -2.43 28.98
C LEU A 129 -21.86 -2.65 29.64
N LYS A 130 -20.83 -2.00 29.10
CA LYS A 130 -19.44 -2.14 29.52
C LYS A 130 -18.66 -0.84 29.55
N THR A 131 -19.24 0.26 29.08
CA THR A 131 -18.55 1.54 29.04
C THR A 131 -19.46 2.65 29.54
N PHE A 132 -18.96 3.41 30.52
CA PHE A 132 -19.72 4.45 31.20
C PHE A 132 -18.94 5.77 31.23
N LEU A 133 -19.68 6.86 31.10
CA LEU A 133 -19.21 8.23 31.21
C LEU A 133 -19.86 8.88 32.44
N ILE A 134 -19.04 9.50 33.27
CA ILE A 134 -19.45 10.24 34.46
C ILE A 134 -19.03 11.71 34.30
N GLU A 135 -19.94 12.62 34.57
CA GLU A 135 -19.77 14.07 34.41
C GLU A 135 -20.45 14.82 35.56
N PRO A 136 -20.07 16.07 35.87
CA PRO A 136 -20.80 16.89 36.84
C PRO A 136 -22.26 17.12 36.42
N PHE A 137 -23.17 17.02 37.38
CA PHE A 137 -24.55 17.48 37.22
C PHE A 137 -24.57 19.00 37.22
N ILE A 138 -25.20 19.58 36.18
CA ILE A 138 -25.36 21.02 36.03
C ILE A 138 -26.83 21.35 36.32
N PRO A 139 -27.17 21.98 37.46
CA PRO A 139 -28.53 22.46 37.70
C PRO A 139 -28.85 23.59 36.74
N HIS A 140 -29.91 23.45 35.94
CA HIS A 140 -30.34 24.48 35.00
C HIS A 140 -31.85 24.42 34.74
N PRO A 141 -32.49 25.56 34.44
CA PRO A 141 -33.88 25.59 33.98
C PRO A 141 -34.04 25.05 32.55
N ALA A 142 -35.15 24.41 32.22
CA ALA A 142 -35.41 23.84 30.89
C ALA A 142 -35.37 24.89 29.75
N ASN A 143 -35.77 26.14 30.00
CA ASN A 143 -35.70 27.23 29.01
C ASN A 143 -34.26 27.72 28.71
N THR A 144 -33.25 27.06 29.27
CA THR A 144 -31.84 27.29 28.96
C THR A 144 -31.23 26.18 28.11
N GLU A 145 -32.01 25.14 27.78
CA GLU A 145 -31.63 24.04 26.88
C GLU A 145 -31.89 24.41 25.43
N TYR A 146 -30.88 24.27 24.59
CA TYR A 146 -30.89 24.47 23.15
C TYR A 146 -30.48 23.17 22.44
N TYR A 147 -30.77 23.10 21.16
CA TYR A 147 -30.28 22.06 20.26
C TYR A 147 -29.34 22.68 19.23
N ILE A 148 -28.22 22.01 18.97
CA ILE A 148 -27.38 22.34 17.81
C ILE A 148 -26.86 21.07 17.13
N CYS A 149 -26.88 21.06 15.81
CA CYS A 149 -26.24 20.03 15.00
C CYS A 149 -25.52 20.66 13.82
N VAL A 150 -24.32 20.16 13.51
CA VAL A 150 -23.58 20.45 12.29
C VAL A 150 -23.39 19.14 11.54
N ASN A 151 -23.86 19.07 10.29
CA ASN A 151 -23.67 17.90 9.43
C ASN A 151 -23.23 18.28 8.01
N SER A 152 -22.38 17.44 7.44
CA SER A 152 -21.86 17.64 6.08
C SER A 152 -22.78 17.00 5.04
N ASP A 153 -23.15 17.74 4.01
CA ASP A 153 -23.70 17.21 2.76
C ASP A 153 -22.80 17.58 1.56
N ARG A 154 -23.26 17.29 0.34
CA ARG A 154 -22.50 17.54 -0.90
C ARG A 154 -22.27 19.04 -1.17
N ASP A 155 -23.22 19.88 -0.79
CA ASP A 155 -23.25 21.30 -1.16
C ASP A 155 -22.68 22.20 -0.05
N GLY A 156 -22.57 21.69 1.18
CA GLY A 156 -22.00 22.43 2.29
C GLY A 156 -22.09 21.70 3.62
N ASP A 157 -21.89 22.47 4.68
CA ASP A 157 -22.13 22.04 6.06
C ASP A 157 -23.41 22.73 6.55
N ASN A 158 -24.41 21.97 7.00
CA ASN A 158 -25.62 22.56 7.57
C ASN A 158 -25.48 22.71 9.07
N ILE A 159 -25.79 23.89 9.57
CA ILE A 159 -25.95 24.19 10.99
C ILE A 159 -27.44 24.22 11.27
N LEU A 160 -27.91 23.27 12.07
CA LEU A 160 -29.27 23.17 12.56
C LEU A 160 -29.33 23.67 14.00
N PHE A 161 -30.33 24.48 14.33
CA PHE A 161 -30.48 25.06 15.67
C PHE A 161 -31.96 25.18 16.07
N THR A 162 -32.29 24.86 17.32
CA THR A 162 -33.59 25.25 17.91
C THR A 162 -33.43 25.68 19.36
N HIS A 163 -34.30 26.60 19.77
CA HIS A 163 -34.42 27.12 21.13
C HIS A 163 -35.16 26.17 22.09
N GLU A 164 -35.76 25.10 21.57
CA GLU A 164 -36.42 24.03 22.34
C GLU A 164 -35.50 22.81 22.42
N GLY A 165 -34.46 22.84 23.24
CA GLY A 165 -33.56 21.69 23.45
C GLY A 165 -34.13 20.60 24.36
N GLY A 166 -33.30 19.61 24.67
CA GLY A 166 -33.58 18.62 25.72
C GLY A 166 -34.16 17.30 25.22
N ILE A 167 -34.60 16.46 26.16
CA ILE A 167 -35.09 15.09 25.92
C ILE A 167 -36.40 15.09 25.10
N GLU A 168 -37.21 16.14 25.23
CA GLU A 168 -38.53 16.27 24.60
C GLU A 168 -38.56 17.19 23.37
N VAL A 169 -37.42 17.38 22.70
CA VAL A 169 -37.34 18.21 21.47
C VAL A 169 -38.32 17.74 20.36
N GLY A 170 -38.62 16.44 20.28
CA GLY A 170 -39.54 15.86 19.29
C GLY A 170 -38.88 15.69 17.93
N ASP A 171 -39.61 15.99 16.84
CA ASP A 171 -39.08 15.96 15.47
C ASP A 171 -38.20 17.21 15.23
N VAL A 172 -36.90 17.04 15.45
CA VAL A 172 -35.93 18.13 15.33
C VAL A 172 -35.81 18.62 13.89
N ASP A 173 -35.90 17.73 12.90
CA ASP A 173 -35.72 18.10 11.49
C ASP A 173 -36.83 19.04 11.01
N ALA A 174 -38.04 18.91 11.57
CA ALA A 174 -39.16 19.82 11.30
C ALA A 174 -39.08 21.14 12.09
N LYS A 175 -38.50 21.13 13.29
CA LYS A 175 -38.45 22.30 14.19
C LYS A 175 -37.20 23.16 14.05
N ALA A 176 -36.07 22.56 13.70
CA ALA A 176 -34.79 23.24 13.70
C ALA A 176 -34.68 24.22 12.53
N LEU A 177 -34.21 25.42 12.85
CA LEU A 177 -33.80 26.39 11.86
C LEU A 177 -32.49 25.93 11.22
N LYS A 178 -32.35 26.12 9.91
CA LYS A 178 -31.24 25.60 9.12
C LYS A 178 -30.47 26.74 8.45
N LEU A 179 -29.16 26.75 8.62
CA LEU A 179 -28.21 27.60 7.90
C LEU A 179 -27.21 26.70 7.17
N GLN A 180 -27.15 26.76 5.84
CA GLN A 180 -26.15 26.03 5.06
C GLN A 180 -24.93 26.92 4.79
N VAL A 181 -23.76 26.49 5.25
CA VAL A 181 -22.47 27.11 4.92
C VAL A 181 -21.95 26.39 3.68
N LYS A 182 -21.84 27.10 2.55
CA LYS A 182 -21.40 26.49 1.30
C LYS A 182 -19.93 26.10 1.39
N VAL A 183 -19.53 25.09 0.61
CA VAL A 183 -18.13 24.65 0.53
C VAL A 183 -17.16 25.77 0.10
N THR A 184 -17.65 26.72 -0.70
CA THR A 184 -16.90 27.89 -1.18
C THR A 184 -16.71 28.97 -0.12
N ASP A 185 -17.54 28.95 0.93
CA ASP A 185 -17.51 29.94 2.00
C ASP A 185 -16.60 29.46 3.13
N ALA A 186 -15.76 30.34 3.66
CA ALA A 186 -14.88 29.97 4.76
C ALA A 186 -15.67 29.74 6.07
N PHE A 187 -16.55 30.68 6.41
CA PHE A 187 -17.32 30.71 7.67
C PHE A 187 -18.66 31.44 7.48
N PRO A 188 -19.70 31.10 8.27
CA PRO A 188 -20.93 31.89 8.34
C PRO A 188 -20.68 33.28 8.92
N THR A 189 -21.40 34.30 8.43
CA THR A 189 -21.33 35.65 8.99
C THR A 189 -22.18 35.77 10.26
N THR A 190 -21.81 36.67 11.17
CA THR A 190 -22.58 37.03 12.38
C THR A 190 -24.05 37.32 12.04
N ALA A 191 -24.28 38.11 10.98
CA ALA A 191 -25.62 38.47 10.53
C ALA A 191 -26.41 37.24 10.03
N ALA A 192 -25.77 36.32 9.31
CA ALA A 192 -26.42 35.10 8.82
C ALA A 192 -26.84 34.18 9.96
N ILE A 193 -25.97 33.99 10.97
CA ILE A 193 -26.29 33.20 12.17
C ILE A 193 -27.48 33.83 12.91
N GLN A 194 -27.43 35.13 13.16
CA GLN A 194 -28.47 35.83 13.90
C GLN A 194 -29.83 35.76 13.22
N THR A 195 -29.88 36.05 11.91
CA THR A 195 -31.13 36.12 11.14
C THR A 195 -31.69 34.75 10.77
N SER A 196 -30.85 33.73 10.64
CA SER A 196 -31.29 32.39 10.21
C SER A 196 -31.55 31.45 11.39
N LEU A 197 -30.72 31.48 12.44
CA LEU A 197 -30.75 30.49 13.51
C LEU A 197 -31.30 31.03 14.84
N LEU A 198 -31.20 32.33 15.11
CA LEU A 198 -31.49 32.89 16.44
C LEU A 198 -32.80 33.69 16.52
N THR A 199 -33.71 33.51 15.55
CA THR A 199 -34.97 34.27 15.45
C THR A 199 -35.90 34.10 16.66
N HIS A 200 -35.86 32.94 17.31
CA HIS A 200 -36.66 32.60 18.49
C HIS A 200 -35.87 32.69 19.81
N VAL A 201 -34.63 33.19 19.76
CA VAL A 201 -33.75 33.31 20.93
C VAL A 201 -33.79 34.76 21.46
N PRO A 202 -33.84 34.99 22.78
CA PRO A 202 -33.75 36.33 23.35
C PRO A 202 -32.47 37.07 22.91
N ALA A 203 -32.58 38.35 22.54
CA ALA A 203 -31.48 39.15 22.01
C ALA A 203 -30.25 39.19 22.94
N ALA A 204 -30.47 39.14 24.26
CA ALA A 204 -29.41 39.10 25.27
C ALA A 204 -28.47 37.89 25.15
N LYS A 205 -28.91 36.79 24.53
CA LYS A 205 -28.12 35.56 24.33
C LYS A 205 -27.44 35.48 22.96
N HIS A 206 -27.73 36.42 22.06
CA HIS A 206 -27.24 36.36 20.67
C HIS A 206 -25.72 36.38 20.59
N ASP A 207 -25.05 37.32 21.27
CA ASP A 207 -23.59 37.46 21.23
C ASP A 207 -22.86 36.18 21.68
N VAL A 208 -23.35 35.56 22.75
CA VAL A 208 -22.78 34.32 23.32
C VAL A 208 -22.97 33.14 22.36
N LEU A 209 -24.18 32.98 21.82
CA LEU A 209 -24.48 31.89 20.90
C LEU A 209 -23.76 32.07 19.56
N ILE A 210 -23.64 33.29 19.04
CA ILE A 210 -22.88 33.55 17.81
C ILE A 210 -21.40 33.20 18.01
N ASP A 211 -20.78 33.62 19.11
CA ASP A 211 -19.38 33.27 19.42
C ASP A 211 -19.21 31.75 19.56
N PHE A 212 -20.11 31.08 20.28
CA PHE A 212 -20.07 29.62 20.43
C PHE A 212 -20.27 28.87 19.11
N ILE A 213 -21.30 29.21 18.31
CA ILE A 213 -21.59 28.57 17.02
C ILE A 213 -20.41 28.74 16.06
N THR A 214 -19.83 29.94 16.01
CA THR A 214 -18.66 30.23 15.14
C THR A 214 -17.46 29.36 15.53
N ARG A 215 -17.18 29.24 16.83
CA ARG A 215 -16.07 28.41 17.35
C ARG A 215 -16.34 26.91 17.22
N LEU A 216 -17.58 26.48 17.42
CA LEU A 216 -18.00 25.10 17.19
C LEU A 216 -17.78 24.70 15.74
N TYR A 217 -18.16 25.58 14.79
CA TYR A 217 -17.92 25.38 13.37
C TYR A 217 -16.41 25.37 13.04
N ALA A 218 -15.60 26.21 13.70
CA ALA A 218 -14.15 26.17 13.56
C ALA A 218 -13.56 24.81 13.98
N VAL A 219 -14.01 24.23 15.09
CA VAL A 219 -13.60 22.88 15.52
C VAL A 219 -14.09 21.81 14.54
N TYR A 220 -15.34 21.92 14.08
CA TYR A 220 -15.93 21.02 13.09
C TYR A 220 -15.09 20.97 11.81
N ILE A 221 -14.59 22.13 11.38
CA ILE A 221 -13.66 22.25 10.25
C ILE A 221 -12.29 21.68 10.60
N ASP A 222 -11.64 22.21 11.61
CA ASP A 222 -10.22 21.96 11.87
C ASP A 222 -9.92 20.48 12.18
N LEU A 223 -10.90 19.76 12.75
CA LEU A 223 -10.79 18.36 13.14
C LEU A 223 -11.52 17.38 12.19
N HIS A 224 -12.01 17.85 11.04
CA HIS A 224 -12.67 17.02 10.03
C HIS A 224 -13.87 16.21 10.57
N PHE A 225 -14.76 16.86 11.31
CA PHE A 225 -16.05 16.27 11.63
C PHE A 225 -16.94 16.16 10.39
N THR A 226 -17.79 15.14 10.37
CA THR A 226 -18.85 14.93 9.35
C THR A 226 -20.25 14.99 9.94
N TYR A 227 -20.34 14.87 11.26
CA TYR A 227 -21.54 15.03 12.07
C TYR A 227 -21.12 15.44 13.48
N LEU A 228 -21.77 16.44 14.04
CA LEU A 228 -21.59 16.88 15.41
C LEU A 228 -22.92 17.42 15.93
N GLU A 229 -23.51 16.75 16.90
CA GLU A 229 -24.77 17.12 17.53
C GLU A 229 -24.55 17.29 19.04
N ILE A 230 -25.14 18.35 19.61
CA ILE A 230 -25.16 18.62 21.04
C ILE A 230 -26.61 18.83 21.46
N ASN A 231 -27.14 17.92 22.29
CA ASN A 231 -28.50 18.00 22.80
C ASN A 231 -28.68 17.39 24.21
N PRO A 232 -28.83 18.18 25.28
CA PRO A 232 -28.97 19.64 25.26
C PRO A 232 -27.64 20.39 25.26
N LEU A 233 -27.61 21.52 24.56
CA LEU A 233 -26.68 22.63 24.76
C LEU A 233 -27.28 23.58 25.79
N VAL A 234 -26.65 23.76 26.94
CA VAL A 234 -27.15 24.65 28.00
C VAL A 234 -26.41 25.98 27.98
N VAL A 235 -27.15 27.09 27.94
CA VAL A 235 -26.59 28.44 27.99
C VAL A 235 -27.18 29.22 29.17
N LEU A 236 -26.35 29.38 30.21
CA LEU A 236 -26.68 30.13 31.42
C LEU A 236 -26.28 31.60 31.28
N ASP A 237 -27.18 32.47 31.75
CA ASP A 237 -26.97 33.92 31.77
C ASP A 237 -25.81 34.30 32.70
N PRO A 238 -25.12 35.43 32.44
CA PRO A 238 -24.05 35.91 33.31
C PRO A 238 -24.58 36.23 34.71
N THR A 239 -23.75 35.96 35.71
CA THR A 239 -23.96 36.31 37.13
C THR A 239 -22.94 37.36 37.55
N PRO A 240 -23.12 38.06 38.69
CA PRO A 240 -22.11 39.01 39.18
C PRO A 240 -20.71 38.40 39.35
N GLU A 241 -20.62 37.08 39.61
CA GLU A 241 -19.35 36.38 39.80
C GLU A 241 -18.80 35.71 38.53
N LEU A 242 -19.65 35.33 37.56
CA LEU A 242 -19.24 34.55 36.38
C LEU A 242 -19.89 35.08 35.09
N PRO A 243 -19.13 35.14 33.96
CA PRO A 243 -19.69 35.42 32.63
C PRO A 243 -20.72 34.35 32.21
N ALA A 244 -21.36 34.54 31.05
CA ALA A 244 -22.22 33.52 30.47
C ALA A 244 -21.48 32.17 30.36
N GLN A 245 -22.16 31.09 30.70
CA GLN A 245 -21.59 29.73 30.73
C GLN A 245 -22.29 28.85 29.71
N VAL A 246 -21.51 28.07 28.96
CA VAL A 246 -22.01 27.17 27.93
C VAL A 246 -21.61 25.74 28.26
N TYR A 247 -22.58 24.85 28.42
CA TYR A 247 -22.36 23.44 28.70
C TYR A 247 -22.93 22.57 27.59
N TYR A 248 -22.14 21.63 27.09
CA TYR A 248 -22.57 20.63 26.11
C TYR A 248 -22.82 19.31 26.85
N LEU A 249 -24.05 19.11 27.32
CA LEU A 249 -24.38 18.00 28.25
C LEU A 249 -24.44 16.65 27.56
N ASP A 250 -24.82 16.62 26.29
CA ASP A 250 -24.71 15.44 25.42
C ASP A 250 -23.96 15.80 24.14
N MET A 251 -23.23 14.84 23.58
CA MET A 251 -22.58 14.99 22.28
C MET A 251 -22.60 13.69 21.49
N ALA A 252 -23.13 13.74 20.27
CA ALA A 252 -23.03 12.67 19.30
C ALA A 252 -22.20 13.15 18.11
N ALA A 253 -21.13 12.44 17.74
CA ALA A 253 -20.25 12.92 16.70
C ALA A 253 -19.68 11.82 15.81
N LYS A 254 -19.35 12.20 14.57
CA LYS A 254 -18.60 11.40 13.60
C LYS A 254 -17.44 12.23 13.05
N VAL A 255 -16.25 11.65 13.01
CA VAL A 255 -15.09 12.23 12.32
C VAL A 255 -14.77 11.44 11.06
N ASP A 256 -14.18 12.11 10.08
CA ASP A 256 -13.73 11.47 8.86
C ASP A 256 -12.41 10.72 9.09
N GLN A 257 -12.45 9.39 9.20
CA GLN A 257 -11.25 8.58 9.43
C GLN A 257 -10.21 8.75 8.30
N THR A 258 -10.64 9.05 7.07
CA THR A 258 -9.68 9.25 5.96
C THR A 258 -8.81 10.50 6.16
N ALA A 259 -9.24 11.43 7.01
CA ALA A 259 -8.48 12.62 7.40
C ALA A 259 -7.47 12.36 8.54
N GLU A 260 -7.29 11.11 9.00
CA GLU A 260 -6.39 10.78 10.11
C GLU A 260 -4.94 11.25 9.86
N PHE A 261 -4.48 11.27 8.61
CA PHE A 261 -3.16 11.79 8.30
C PHE A 261 -3.02 13.33 8.45
N GLU A 262 -4.12 14.09 8.35
CA GLU A 262 -4.15 15.54 8.54
C GLU A 262 -4.51 15.90 10.00
N ALA A 263 -5.57 15.30 10.53
CA ALA A 263 -6.18 15.67 11.81
C ALA A 263 -5.89 14.68 12.96
N GLY A 264 -5.40 13.47 12.67
CA GLY A 264 -5.07 12.45 13.68
C GLY A 264 -4.11 12.93 14.77
N PRO A 265 -3.03 13.69 14.46
CA PRO A 265 -2.18 14.28 15.48
C PRO A 265 -2.94 15.21 16.43
N LYS A 266 -3.90 16.00 15.93
CA LYS A 266 -4.73 16.89 16.74
C LYS A 266 -5.72 16.11 17.60
N TRP A 267 -6.29 15.03 17.06
CA TRP A 267 -7.16 14.13 17.80
C TRP A 267 -6.43 13.46 18.97
N ALA A 268 -5.25 12.91 18.69
CA ALA A 268 -4.39 12.30 19.69
C ALA A 268 -3.96 13.30 20.76
N PHE A 269 -3.54 14.50 20.35
CA PHE A 269 -3.08 15.54 21.28
C PHE A 269 -4.17 15.94 22.28
N ALA A 270 -5.39 16.21 21.83
CA ALA A 270 -6.50 16.55 22.73
C ALA A 270 -6.81 15.47 23.79
N ARG A 271 -6.48 14.21 23.49
CA ARG A 271 -6.72 13.05 24.35
C ARG A 271 -5.51 12.63 25.19
N ALA A 272 -4.39 13.37 25.11
CA ALA A 272 -3.20 13.07 25.91
C ALA A 272 -3.50 13.21 27.41
N PRO A 273 -2.99 12.30 28.29
CA PRO A 273 -3.27 12.33 29.73
C PRO A 273 -3.09 13.71 30.38
N ARG A 274 -2.00 14.42 30.03
CA ARG A 274 -1.72 15.79 30.51
C ARG A 274 -2.79 16.82 30.15
N ASN A 275 -3.41 16.67 28.97
CA ASN A 275 -4.39 17.61 28.44
C ASN A 275 -5.80 17.36 28.98
N ILE A 276 -6.01 16.21 29.62
CA ILE A 276 -7.25 15.84 30.30
C ILE A 276 -7.11 15.87 31.84
N GLY A 277 -5.99 16.37 32.36
CA GLY A 277 -5.76 16.55 33.80
C GLY A 277 -5.25 15.32 34.56
N LEU A 278 -4.72 14.31 33.85
CA LEU A 278 -4.16 13.08 34.43
C LEU A 278 -2.62 13.05 34.37
N VAL A 279 -2.00 12.40 35.36
CA VAL A 279 -0.53 12.19 35.43
C VAL A 279 -0.15 10.98 34.55
N ALA A 280 0.82 11.14 33.66
CA ALA A 280 1.22 10.08 32.73
C ALA A 280 1.88 8.89 33.45
N ALA A 281 1.41 7.67 33.19
CA ALA A 281 2.06 6.44 33.61
C ALA A 281 3.05 5.96 32.52
N GLY A 282 4.34 6.23 32.71
CA GLY A 282 5.42 5.66 31.89
C GLY A 282 5.77 6.39 30.58
N SER A 283 6.77 5.85 29.89
CA SER A 283 7.43 6.40 28.69
C SER A 283 6.57 6.24 27.42
N GLN A 284 5.39 6.85 27.40
CA GLN A 284 4.70 7.11 26.12
C GLN A 284 5.35 8.34 25.46
N GLY A 285 5.52 8.29 24.14
CA GLY A 285 6.18 9.34 23.36
C GLY A 285 5.62 10.71 23.71
N VAL A 286 6.50 11.64 24.07
CA VAL A 286 6.19 12.92 24.73
C VAL A 286 5.29 13.85 23.87
N ASP A 287 5.02 13.49 22.61
CA ASP A 287 4.34 14.34 21.63
C ASP A 287 2.98 13.84 21.09
N ALA A 288 2.51 12.64 21.45
CA ALA A 288 1.23 12.12 20.94
C ALA A 288 0.42 11.42 22.05
N GLY A 289 -0.82 11.85 22.27
CA GLY A 289 -1.78 11.07 23.06
C GLY A 289 -2.22 9.80 22.32
N PRO A 290 -3.20 9.04 22.86
CA PRO A 290 -3.64 7.80 22.23
C PRO A 290 -4.26 8.07 20.84
N PRO A 291 -4.05 7.19 19.84
CA PRO A 291 -4.73 7.27 18.55
C PRO A 291 -6.25 7.18 18.73
N MET A 292 -7.01 7.78 17.81
CA MET A 292 -8.48 7.78 17.88
C MET A 292 -9.02 6.36 17.91
N ASP A 293 -9.93 6.09 18.84
CA ASP A 293 -10.63 4.81 18.91
C ASP A 293 -12.01 4.95 18.28
N PHE A 294 -12.38 4.01 17.41
CA PHE A 294 -13.65 4.01 16.69
C PHE A 294 -14.52 2.84 17.18
N PRO A 295 -15.43 3.06 18.14
CA PRO A 295 -16.24 1.99 18.69
C PRO A 295 -17.17 1.36 17.64
N ALA A 296 -17.45 0.07 17.80
CA ALA A 296 -18.55 -0.59 17.08
C ALA A 296 -19.91 0.02 17.49
N PRO A 297 -20.94 -0.08 16.62
CA PRO A 297 -22.32 0.21 17.00
C PRO A 297 -22.75 -0.61 18.22
N PHE A 298 -23.66 -0.06 19.02
CA PHE A 298 -24.26 -0.79 20.14
C PHE A 298 -24.83 -2.14 19.67
N GLY A 299 -24.66 -3.18 20.48
CA GLY A 299 -25.07 -4.56 20.15
C GLY A 299 -24.04 -5.37 19.36
N ARG A 300 -22.93 -4.78 18.92
CA ARG A 300 -21.81 -5.49 18.30
C ARG A 300 -20.49 -5.18 19.03
N GLU A 301 -19.62 -6.17 19.10
CA GLU A 301 -18.24 -5.98 19.51
C GLU A 301 -17.30 -6.24 18.33
N LEU A 302 -16.29 -5.40 18.18
CA LEU A 302 -15.18 -5.70 17.26
C LEU A 302 -14.46 -6.93 17.80
N THR A 303 -14.37 -7.99 17.00
CA THR A 303 -13.53 -9.12 17.37
C THR A 303 -12.06 -8.76 17.20
N LYS A 304 -11.16 -9.54 17.83
CA LYS A 304 -9.71 -9.34 17.70
C LYS A 304 -9.25 -9.40 16.24
N GLU A 305 -9.92 -10.22 15.44
CA GLU A 305 -9.64 -10.43 14.03
C GLU A 305 -10.12 -9.27 13.15
N GLU A 306 -11.28 -8.69 13.46
CA GLU A 306 -11.75 -7.48 12.77
C GLU A 306 -10.82 -6.29 13.04
N ALA A 307 -10.36 -6.14 14.28
CA ALA A 307 -9.37 -5.12 14.65
C ALA A 307 -8.03 -5.33 13.92
N TYR A 308 -7.56 -6.57 13.82
CA TYR A 308 -6.33 -6.91 13.08
C TYR A 308 -6.43 -6.57 11.59
N VAL A 309 -7.53 -6.94 10.93
CA VAL A 309 -7.76 -6.58 9.52
C VAL A 309 -7.87 -5.07 9.33
N GLN A 310 -8.51 -4.36 10.26
CA GLN A 310 -8.59 -2.90 10.23
C GLN A 310 -7.21 -2.24 10.39
N GLU A 311 -6.31 -2.82 11.18
CA GLU A 311 -4.93 -2.36 11.30
C GLU A 311 -4.10 -2.63 10.03
N LEU A 312 -4.32 -3.77 9.36
CA LEU A 312 -3.69 -4.04 8.05
C LEU A 312 -4.15 -3.04 6.99
N ASP A 313 -5.44 -2.71 6.97
CA ASP A 313 -6.07 -1.72 6.07
C ASP A 313 -5.48 -0.32 6.25
N SER A 314 -5.33 0.15 7.49
CA SER A 314 -4.83 1.51 7.77
C SER A 314 -3.36 1.73 7.37
N LYS A 315 -2.59 0.65 7.20
CA LYS A 315 -1.17 0.68 6.86
C LYS A 315 -0.88 0.55 5.36
N THR A 316 -1.92 0.55 4.51
CA THR A 316 -1.76 0.33 3.07
C THR A 316 -2.68 1.20 2.23
N GLY A 317 -2.34 1.36 0.94
CA GLY A 317 -3.23 1.97 -0.05
C GLY A 317 -4.20 0.98 -0.70
N ALA A 318 -4.07 -0.32 -0.39
CA ALA A 318 -5.08 -1.33 -0.69
C ALA A 318 -6.27 -1.20 0.28
N SER A 319 -7.37 -1.89 -0.02
CA SER A 319 -8.54 -1.96 0.86
C SER A 319 -8.69 -3.39 1.37
N LEU A 320 -8.75 -3.55 2.69
CA LEU A 320 -8.98 -4.81 3.39
C LEU A 320 -10.11 -4.61 4.39
N LYS A 321 -11.19 -5.38 4.30
CA LYS A 321 -12.35 -5.24 5.19
C LYS A 321 -12.83 -6.60 5.65
N LEU A 322 -13.17 -6.70 6.93
CA LEU A 322 -13.78 -7.89 7.51
C LEU A 322 -14.82 -7.48 8.54
N THR A 323 -15.96 -8.14 8.50
CA THR A 323 -17.04 -8.05 9.48
C THR A 323 -17.64 -9.43 9.65
N ILE A 324 -17.61 -9.93 10.88
CA ILE A 324 -18.19 -11.20 11.28
C ILE A 324 -19.68 -10.96 11.56
N LEU A 325 -20.52 -11.68 10.84
CA LEU A 325 -21.98 -11.59 10.92
C LEU A 325 -22.54 -12.74 11.78
N ASN A 326 -22.07 -13.95 11.51
CA ASN A 326 -22.44 -15.15 12.25
C ASN A 326 -21.21 -16.07 12.34
N LYS A 327 -20.50 -16.06 13.47
CA LYS A 327 -19.29 -16.89 13.68
C LYS A 327 -19.53 -18.40 13.47
N ASP A 328 -20.75 -18.86 13.69
CA ASP A 328 -21.15 -20.27 13.58
C ASP A 328 -21.72 -20.60 12.19
N GLY A 329 -21.92 -19.59 11.35
CA GLY A 329 -22.41 -19.72 9.98
C GLY A 329 -21.48 -20.58 9.12
N ARG A 330 -22.08 -21.35 8.21
CA ARG A 330 -21.33 -22.25 7.33
C ARG A 330 -20.77 -21.60 6.07
N ILE A 331 -21.26 -20.43 5.67
CA ILE A 331 -20.93 -19.78 4.39
C ILE A 331 -19.93 -18.66 4.64
N TRP A 332 -18.70 -18.85 4.21
CA TRP A 332 -17.61 -17.89 4.34
C TRP A 332 -17.26 -17.27 3.00
N THR A 333 -17.00 -15.97 2.98
CA THR A 333 -16.67 -15.23 1.75
C THR A 333 -15.31 -14.57 1.86
N MET A 334 -14.51 -14.73 0.81
CA MET A 334 -13.23 -14.05 0.60
C MET A 334 -13.24 -13.48 -0.82
N VAL A 335 -14.00 -12.40 -1.00
CA VAL A 335 -14.32 -11.84 -2.32
C VAL A 335 -13.47 -10.61 -2.58
N ALA A 336 -12.86 -10.50 -3.76
CA ALA A 336 -12.10 -9.30 -4.09
C ALA A 336 -12.93 -8.21 -4.76
N GLY A 337 -12.90 -7.00 -4.19
CA GLY A 337 -13.61 -5.81 -4.65
C GLY A 337 -14.87 -5.50 -3.83
N GLY A 338 -14.97 -4.25 -3.34
CA GLY A 338 -16.15 -3.73 -2.62
C GLY A 338 -17.48 -4.06 -3.29
N GLY A 339 -17.71 -3.58 -4.52
CA GLY A 339 -18.96 -3.86 -5.24
C GLY A 339 -19.23 -5.35 -5.49
N ALA A 340 -18.17 -6.14 -5.77
CA ALA A 340 -18.34 -7.57 -5.97
C ALA A 340 -18.75 -8.28 -4.67
N SER A 341 -18.11 -7.97 -3.54
CA SER A 341 -18.45 -8.56 -2.23
C SER A 341 -19.93 -8.35 -1.86
N VAL A 342 -20.48 -7.18 -2.20
CA VAL A 342 -21.90 -6.86 -2.02
C VAL A 342 -22.77 -7.72 -2.93
N VAL A 343 -22.41 -7.85 -4.21
CA VAL A 343 -23.15 -8.69 -5.18
C VAL A 343 -23.16 -10.18 -4.77
N TYR A 344 -22.05 -10.72 -4.27
CA TYR A 344 -22.02 -12.09 -3.73
C TYR A 344 -22.90 -12.23 -2.48
N SER A 345 -22.88 -11.24 -1.59
CA SER A 345 -23.72 -11.24 -0.38
C SER A 345 -25.21 -11.17 -0.74
N ASP A 346 -25.57 -10.34 -1.73
CA ASP A 346 -26.93 -10.27 -2.30
C ASP A 346 -27.37 -11.61 -2.89
N ALA A 347 -26.51 -12.31 -3.63
CA ALA A 347 -26.81 -13.62 -4.20
C ALA A 347 -27.04 -14.69 -3.12
N ILE A 348 -26.24 -14.70 -2.06
CA ILE A 348 -26.42 -15.62 -0.92
C ILE A 348 -27.74 -15.33 -0.20
N ALA A 349 -28.03 -14.04 0.02
CA ALA A 349 -29.26 -13.56 0.63
C ALA A 349 -30.49 -13.92 -0.21
N ALA A 350 -30.43 -13.78 -1.54
CA ALA A 350 -31.52 -14.11 -2.46
C ALA A 350 -31.89 -15.60 -2.45
N LEU A 351 -30.95 -16.48 -2.10
CA LEU A 351 -31.19 -17.92 -1.91
C LEU A 351 -31.76 -18.27 -0.52
N GLY A 352 -32.07 -17.27 0.32
CA GLY A 352 -32.60 -17.47 1.66
C GLY A 352 -31.56 -17.98 2.67
N GLN A 353 -30.27 -17.80 2.38
CA GLN A 353 -29.16 -18.31 3.19
C GLN A 353 -28.43 -17.21 3.98
N ALA A 354 -29.06 -16.04 4.16
CA ALA A 354 -28.46 -14.91 4.90
C ALA A 354 -28.09 -15.26 6.34
N ASN A 355 -28.89 -16.08 7.03
CA ASN A 355 -28.63 -16.51 8.40
C ASN A 355 -27.37 -17.40 8.53
N GLU A 356 -26.96 -18.06 7.44
CA GLU A 356 -25.77 -18.92 7.37
C GLU A 356 -24.53 -18.19 6.86
N LEU A 357 -24.66 -16.92 6.46
CA LEU A 357 -23.55 -16.08 6.02
C LEU A 357 -22.71 -15.67 7.23
N ALA A 358 -21.48 -16.17 7.28
CA ALA A 358 -20.63 -16.02 8.45
C ALA A 358 -19.95 -14.65 8.52
N ASN A 359 -19.57 -14.10 7.36
CA ASN A 359 -18.86 -12.83 7.28
C ASN A 359 -19.24 -12.04 6.04
N TYR A 360 -19.12 -10.73 6.16
CA TYR A 360 -18.95 -9.79 5.06
C TYR A 360 -17.48 -9.35 5.03
N GLY A 361 -16.85 -9.34 3.87
CA GLY A 361 -15.49 -8.86 3.74
C GLY A 361 -15.06 -8.70 2.29
N GLU A 362 -14.05 -7.86 2.08
CA GLU A 362 -13.43 -7.69 0.78
C GLU A 362 -11.93 -7.41 0.86
N TYR A 363 -11.25 -7.68 -0.24
CA TYR A 363 -9.88 -7.22 -0.49
C TYR A 363 -9.76 -6.60 -1.89
N SER A 364 -9.19 -5.40 -2.01
CA SER A 364 -9.04 -4.70 -3.29
C SER A 364 -7.93 -3.64 -3.25
N GLY A 365 -7.76 -2.85 -4.31
CA GLY A 365 -6.66 -1.88 -4.40
C GLY A 365 -5.27 -2.51 -4.64
N ALA A 366 -5.23 -3.72 -5.20
CA ALA A 366 -4.01 -4.48 -5.48
C ALA A 366 -3.13 -4.76 -4.23
N PRO A 367 -3.66 -5.49 -3.24
CA PRO A 367 -2.86 -5.89 -2.09
C PRO A 367 -1.71 -6.81 -2.51
N THR A 368 -0.65 -6.77 -1.72
CA THR A 368 0.52 -7.63 -1.88
C THR A 368 0.18 -9.10 -1.56
N GLU A 369 1.06 -10.02 -1.98
CA GLU A 369 0.96 -11.44 -1.61
C GLU A 369 0.85 -11.63 -0.09
N THR A 370 1.71 -10.96 0.68
CA THR A 370 1.72 -11.05 2.15
C THR A 370 0.44 -10.54 2.78
N GLN A 371 -0.07 -9.38 2.34
CA GLN A 371 -1.34 -8.85 2.85
C GLN A 371 -2.52 -9.79 2.54
N THR A 372 -2.55 -10.36 1.34
CA THR A 372 -3.60 -11.32 0.96
C THR A 372 -3.48 -12.59 1.79
N TYR A 373 -2.25 -13.04 2.10
CA TYR A 373 -2.02 -14.18 2.99
C TYR A 373 -2.51 -13.92 4.42
N GLU A 374 -2.18 -12.78 5.04
CA GLU A 374 -2.63 -12.48 6.42
C GLU A 374 -4.16 -12.37 6.50
N TYR A 375 -4.78 -11.76 5.48
CA TYR A 375 -6.24 -11.70 5.35
C TYR A 375 -6.87 -13.09 5.21
N ALA A 376 -6.35 -13.92 4.30
CA ALA A 376 -6.82 -15.28 4.08
C ALA A 376 -6.64 -16.15 5.33
N LYS A 377 -5.47 -16.11 5.96
CA LYS A 377 -5.16 -16.80 7.22
C LYS A 377 -6.16 -16.46 8.31
N THR A 378 -6.52 -15.19 8.45
CA THR A 378 -7.50 -14.74 9.44
C THR A 378 -8.88 -15.38 9.22
N ILE A 379 -9.36 -15.42 7.98
CA ILE A 379 -10.64 -16.06 7.63
C ILE A 379 -10.59 -17.58 7.86
N LEU A 380 -9.50 -18.23 7.43
CA LEU A 380 -9.33 -19.68 7.55
C LEU A 380 -9.26 -20.13 9.02
N ASP A 381 -8.58 -19.34 9.86
CA ASP A 381 -8.57 -19.55 11.30
C ASP A 381 -9.98 -19.44 11.88
N LEU A 382 -10.68 -18.33 11.66
CA LEU A 382 -12.04 -18.11 12.16
C LEU A 382 -13.00 -19.24 11.76
N MET A 383 -12.98 -19.66 10.49
CA MET A 383 -13.90 -20.68 10.00
C MET A 383 -13.59 -22.09 10.53
N THR A 384 -12.41 -22.32 11.11
CA THR A 384 -11.96 -23.64 11.61
C THR A 384 -11.80 -23.72 13.13
N ARG A 385 -12.32 -22.74 13.88
CA ARG A 385 -12.26 -22.73 15.37
C ARG A 385 -13.31 -23.60 16.07
N SER A 386 -14.47 -23.86 15.45
CA SER A 386 -15.58 -24.51 16.16
C SER A 386 -15.29 -25.98 16.44
N ALA A 387 -15.38 -26.40 17.70
CA ALA A 387 -15.27 -27.82 18.07
C ALA A 387 -16.42 -28.66 17.50
N VAL A 388 -17.56 -28.03 17.19
CA VAL A 388 -18.72 -28.68 16.58
C VAL A 388 -18.68 -28.50 15.07
N ILE A 389 -18.49 -29.60 14.35
CA ILE A 389 -18.51 -29.60 12.89
C ILE A 389 -19.95 -29.37 12.42
N HIS A 390 -20.15 -28.34 11.59
CA HIS A 390 -21.45 -28.04 11.01
C HIS A 390 -21.97 -29.26 10.20
N PRO A 391 -23.23 -29.72 10.35
CA PRO A 391 -23.71 -30.96 9.74
C PRO A 391 -23.55 -31.04 8.21
N LEU A 392 -23.72 -29.90 7.54
CA LEU A 392 -23.59 -29.76 6.08
C LEU A 392 -22.17 -29.39 5.62
N GLY A 393 -21.18 -29.46 6.51
CA GLY A 393 -19.86 -28.85 6.31
C GLY A 393 -19.95 -27.34 6.12
N LYS A 394 -18.81 -26.71 5.83
CA LYS A 394 -18.71 -25.28 5.51
C LYS A 394 -18.35 -25.08 4.04
N VAL A 395 -18.66 -23.90 3.50
CA VAL A 395 -18.20 -23.52 2.16
C VAL A 395 -17.46 -22.19 2.21
N LEU A 396 -16.36 -22.12 1.44
CA LEU A 396 -15.57 -20.91 1.26
C LEU A 396 -15.71 -20.43 -0.19
N ILE A 397 -16.24 -19.24 -0.38
CA ILE A 397 -16.41 -18.60 -1.68
C ILE A 397 -15.26 -17.60 -1.88
N ILE A 398 -14.32 -17.94 -2.75
CA ILE A 398 -13.20 -17.10 -3.17
C ILE A 398 -13.56 -16.45 -4.51
N GLY A 399 -14.29 -15.35 -4.44
CA GLY A 399 -14.98 -14.76 -5.59
C GLY A 399 -14.42 -13.41 -6.06
N GLY A 400 -15.08 -12.90 -7.09
CA GLY A 400 -15.11 -11.47 -7.41
C GLY A 400 -15.13 -11.18 -8.92
N GLY A 401 -15.27 -9.89 -9.23
CA GLY A 401 -15.32 -9.40 -10.61
C GLY A 401 -13.99 -9.52 -11.35
N ILE A 402 -14.01 -9.25 -12.65
CA ILE A 402 -12.78 -9.15 -13.46
C ILE A 402 -11.96 -7.93 -12.99
N ALA A 403 -10.78 -8.15 -12.42
CA ALA A 403 -9.95 -7.06 -11.93
C ALA A 403 -9.40 -6.20 -13.07
N ASN A 404 -9.21 -4.91 -12.81
CA ASN A 404 -8.55 -3.99 -13.74
C ASN A 404 -7.02 -4.03 -13.57
N PHE A 405 -6.52 -3.91 -12.34
CA PHE A 405 -5.08 -3.80 -12.06
C PHE A 405 -4.56 -4.76 -10.97
N THR A 406 -5.45 -5.34 -10.16
CA THR A 406 -5.03 -6.34 -9.16
C THR A 406 -4.47 -7.58 -9.85
N ASN A 407 -3.21 -7.90 -9.55
CA ASN A 407 -2.56 -9.10 -10.05
C ASN A 407 -3.11 -10.34 -9.34
N VAL A 408 -3.94 -11.11 -10.07
CA VAL A 408 -4.63 -12.28 -9.52
C VAL A 408 -3.62 -13.36 -9.13
N ALA A 409 -2.56 -13.59 -9.92
CA ALA A 409 -1.53 -14.57 -9.58
C ALA A 409 -0.83 -14.24 -8.24
N SER A 410 -0.47 -12.97 -8.02
CA SER A 410 0.15 -12.52 -6.75
C SER A 410 -0.77 -12.73 -5.55
N THR A 411 -2.03 -12.27 -5.65
CA THR A 411 -3.00 -12.44 -4.56
C THR A 411 -3.30 -13.92 -4.29
N PHE A 412 -3.43 -14.74 -5.34
CA PHE A 412 -3.71 -16.16 -5.20
C PHE A 412 -2.52 -16.95 -4.65
N LYS A 413 -1.27 -16.53 -4.88
CA LYS A 413 -0.10 -17.10 -4.17
C LYS A 413 -0.23 -16.97 -2.66
N GLY A 414 -0.67 -15.80 -2.16
CA GLY A 414 -0.93 -15.57 -0.74
C GLY A 414 -2.05 -16.47 -0.20
N ILE A 415 -3.14 -16.61 -0.95
CA ILE A 415 -4.27 -17.50 -0.62
C ILE A 415 -3.85 -18.97 -0.60
N VAL A 416 -3.13 -19.43 -1.63
CA VAL A 416 -2.61 -20.79 -1.74
C VAL A 416 -1.69 -21.12 -0.57
N ARG A 417 -0.82 -20.18 -0.18
CA ARG A 417 0.05 -20.31 1.01
C ARG A 417 -0.78 -20.53 2.28
N ALA A 418 -1.79 -19.69 2.51
CA ALA A 418 -2.66 -19.80 3.69
C ALA A 418 -3.47 -21.11 3.69
N LEU A 419 -4.06 -21.49 2.55
CA LEU A 419 -4.80 -22.75 2.42
C LEU A 419 -3.90 -23.97 2.71
N THR A 420 -2.66 -23.95 2.23
CA THR A 420 -1.69 -25.02 2.46
C THR A 420 -1.37 -25.18 3.95
N GLU A 421 -1.20 -24.08 4.69
CA GLU A 421 -0.98 -24.09 6.13
C GLU A 421 -2.21 -24.64 6.90
N PHE A 422 -3.42 -24.29 6.46
CA PHE A 422 -4.68 -24.70 7.09
C PHE A 422 -5.25 -26.02 6.56
N LYS A 423 -4.46 -26.82 5.83
CA LYS A 423 -4.89 -28.10 5.25
C LYS A 423 -5.62 -29.01 6.23
N LEU A 424 -5.02 -29.26 7.41
CA LEU A 424 -5.59 -30.19 8.39
C LEU A 424 -6.92 -29.68 8.98
N PRO A 425 -7.00 -28.43 9.49
CA PRO A 425 -8.28 -27.86 9.97
C PRO A 425 -9.39 -27.84 8.91
N LEU A 426 -9.07 -27.51 7.65
CA LEU A 426 -10.05 -27.45 6.56
C LEU A 426 -10.68 -28.82 6.27
N ASN A 427 -9.87 -29.88 6.25
CA ASN A 427 -10.35 -31.24 6.09
C ASN A 427 -11.25 -31.66 7.27
N ALA A 428 -10.85 -31.35 8.51
CA ALA A 428 -11.63 -31.68 9.70
C ALA A 428 -13.03 -31.03 9.67
N HIS A 429 -13.14 -29.80 9.15
CA HIS A 429 -14.41 -29.06 9.05
C HIS A 429 -15.21 -29.34 7.77
N LYS A 430 -14.76 -30.29 6.93
CA LYS A 430 -15.40 -30.63 5.65
C LYS A 430 -15.65 -29.40 4.78
N VAL A 431 -14.64 -28.53 4.67
CA VAL A 431 -14.73 -27.30 3.89
C VAL A 431 -14.74 -27.63 2.39
N ARG A 432 -15.63 -26.98 1.63
CA ARG A 432 -15.62 -26.99 0.17
C ARG A 432 -15.33 -25.58 -0.35
N ILE A 433 -14.47 -25.46 -1.35
CA ILE A 433 -13.95 -24.18 -1.84
C ILE A 433 -14.44 -23.94 -3.28
N PHE A 434 -15.01 -22.76 -3.52
CA PHE A 434 -15.50 -22.35 -4.83
C PHE A 434 -14.80 -21.06 -5.24
N VAL A 435 -14.15 -21.07 -6.41
CA VAL A 435 -13.29 -19.98 -6.87
C VAL A 435 -13.82 -19.43 -8.19
N ARG A 436 -14.06 -18.13 -8.30
CA ARG A 436 -14.33 -17.44 -9.57
C ARG A 436 -13.57 -16.13 -9.62
N ARG A 437 -12.67 -15.98 -10.60
CA ARG A 437 -11.89 -14.75 -10.74
C ARG A 437 -11.43 -14.49 -12.18
N GLY A 438 -11.32 -13.21 -12.53
CA GLY A 438 -10.67 -12.73 -13.76
C GLY A 438 -9.81 -11.49 -13.48
N GLY A 439 -9.06 -11.04 -14.49
CA GLY A 439 -8.18 -9.86 -14.42
C GLY A 439 -6.70 -10.21 -14.64
N PRO A 440 -5.76 -9.28 -14.38
CA PRO A 440 -4.35 -9.48 -14.68
C PRO A 440 -3.78 -10.79 -14.12
N ASN A 441 -3.20 -11.60 -15.00
CA ASN A 441 -2.57 -12.90 -14.71
C ASN A 441 -3.49 -13.94 -14.03
N TYR A 442 -4.80 -13.88 -14.26
CA TYR A 442 -5.76 -14.79 -13.62
C TYR A 442 -5.54 -16.26 -13.99
N GLN A 443 -5.06 -16.55 -15.20
CA GLN A 443 -4.82 -17.93 -15.66
C GLN A 443 -3.85 -18.66 -14.73
N GLU A 444 -2.77 -17.99 -14.33
CA GLU A 444 -1.75 -18.54 -13.42
C GLU A 444 -2.28 -18.70 -11.99
N GLY A 445 -3.06 -17.74 -11.50
CA GLY A 445 -3.73 -17.84 -10.20
C GLY A 445 -4.70 -19.03 -10.16
N LEU A 446 -5.58 -19.15 -11.15
CA LEU A 446 -6.54 -20.26 -11.25
C LEU A 446 -5.82 -21.61 -11.45
N ARG A 447 -4.74 -21.67 -12.24
CA ARG A 447 -3.93 -22.87 -12.40
C ARG A 447 -3.36 -23.34 -11.06
N SER A 448 -2.81 -22.40 -10.27
CA SER A 448 -2.27 -22.69 -8.94
C SER A 448 -3.36 -23.22 -7.98
N MET A 449 -4.57 -22.65 -8.01
CA MET A 449 -5.70 -23.14 -7.21
C MET A 449 -6.18 -24.53 -7.63
N ARG A 450 -6.17 -24.85 -8.93
CA ARG A 450 -6.51 -26.21 -9.42
C ARG A 450 -5.49 -27.25 -8.94
N GLN A 451 -4.20 -26.94 -9.06
CA GLN A 451 -3.12 -27.81 -8.58
C GLN A 451 -3.16 -28.01 -7.07
N LEU A 452 -3.53 -26.96 -6.32
CA LEU A 452 -3.72 -27.07 -4.88
C LEU A 452 -4.84 -28.07 -4.54
N GLY A 453 -5.91 -28.12 -5.33
CA GLY A 453 -7.01 -29.08 -5.14
C GLY A 453 -6.55 -30.55 -5.15
N GLU A 454 -5.54 -30.88 -5.95
CA GLU A 454 -4.97 -32.25 -6.02
C GLU A 454 -4.22 -32.65 -4.73
N THR A 455 -3.72 -31.67 -3.98
CA THR A 455 -2.83 -31.91 -2.82
C THR A 455 -3.47 -31.52 -1.48
N LEU A 456 -4.48 -30.64 -1.47
CA LEU A 456 -5.08 -30.12 -0.24
C LEU A 456 -6.04 -31.11 0.42
N GLY A 457 -6.67 -32.01 -0.34
CA GLY A 457 -7.59 -33.03 0.17
C GLY A 457 -9.02 -32.55 0.43
N VAL A 458 -9.31 -31.28 0.14
CA VAL A 458 -10.67 -30.69 0.17
C VAL A 458 -11.16 -30.44 -1.26
N GLU A 459 -12.47 -30.41 -1.46
CA GLU A 459 -13.07 -30.09 -2.76
C GLU A 459 -12.78 -28.63 -3.13
N ILE A 460 -12.16 -28.41 -4.29
CA ILE A 460 -11.95 -27.08 -4.87
C ILE A 460 -12.49 -27.06 -6.29
N GLN A 461 -13.45 -26.18 -6.57
CA GLN A 461 -13.97 -25.92 -7.92
C GLN A 461 -13.52 -24.54 -8.41
N VAL A 462 -12.91 -24.46 -9.60
CA VAL A 462 -12.20 -23.27 -10.08
C VAL A 462 -12.70 -22.80 -11.45
N PHE A 463 -13.28 -21.61 -11.48
CA PHE A 463 -13.94 -20.99 -12.63
C PHE A 463 -13.26 -19.67 -13.04
N GLY A 464 -13.26 -19.37 -14.33
CA GLY A 464 -12.73 -18.13 -14.90
C GLY A 464 -13.82 -17.10 -15.24
N PRO A 465 -13.45 -16.04 -16.01
CA PRO A 465 -14.37 -14.97 -16.42
C PRO A 465 -15.44 -15.42 -17.42
N GLU A 466 -15.30 -16.61 -18.01
CA GLU A 466 -16.34 -17.25 -18.83
C GLU A 466 -17.59 -17.61 -18.03
N THR A 467 -17.45 -17.83 -16.73
CA THR A 467 -18.56 -18.12 -15.81
C THR A 467 -19.10 -16.81 -15.23
N HIS A 468 -20.43 -16.67 -15.15
CA HIS A 468 -21.08 -15.50 -14.55
C HIS A 468 -20.60 -15.30 -13.10
N ILE A 469 -20.44 -14.03 -12.69
CA ILE A 469 -19.80 -13.67 -11.40
C ILE A 469 -20.42 -14.41 -10.20
N THR A 470 -21.74 -14.45 -10.07
CA THR A 470 -22.41 -15.08 -8.93
C THR A 470 -22.76 -16.55 -9.15
N GLU A 471 -22.42 -17.18 -10.28
CA GLU A 471 -22.84 -18.55 -10.61
C GLU A 471 -22.32 -19.59 -9.61
N ILE A 472 -21.15 -19.34 -9.03
CA ILE A 472 -20.57 -20.23 -8.02
C ILE A 472 -21.35 -20.24 -6.70
N VAL A 473 -22.23 -19.26 -6.45
CA VAL A 473 -23.05 -19.19 -5.23
C VAL A 473 -24.14 -20.28 -5.20
N PRO A 474 -25.10 -20.33 -6.15
CA PRO A 474 -26.09 -21.41 -6.18
C PRO A 474 -25.43 -22.78 -6.36
N LEU A 475 -24.32 -22.87 -7.10
CA LEU A 475 -23.56 -24.11 -7.23
C LEU A 475 -23.02 -24.60 -5.89
N ALA A 476 -22.43 -23.71 -5.09
CA ALA A 476 -21.88 -24.06 -3.78
C ALA A 476 -22.96 -24.45 -2.76
N LEU A 477 -24.11 -23.78 -2.80
CA LEU A 477 -25.16 -23.91 -1.79
C LEU A 477 -26.23 -24.96 -2.12
N THR A 478 -26.56 -25.16 -3.40
CA THR A 478 -27.63 -26.06 -3.85
C THR A 478 -27.14 -27.23 -4.71
N GLY A 479 -25.89 -27.19 -5.18
CA GLY A 479 -25.33 -28.17 -6.11
C GLY A 479 -25.87 -28.02 -7.55
N LYS A 480 -26.67 -26.99 -7.84
CA LYS A 480 -27.25 -26.71 -9.14
C LYS A 480 -26.81 -25.33 -9.65
N THR A 481 -26.69 -25.21 -10.96
CA THR A 481 -26.50 -23.92 -11.64
C THR A 481 -27.78 -23.10 -11.61
N SER A 482 -27.67 -21.78 -11.76
CA SER A 482 -28.79 -20.84 -11.82
C SER A 482 -29.64 -20.98 -13.08
N GLY A 483 -29.13 -21.69 -14.10
CA GLY A 483 -29.75 -21.84 -15.42
C GLY A 483 -29.45 -20.68 -16.39
N LEU A 484 -28.70 -19.65 -15.97
CA LEU A 484 -28.37 -18.48 -16.80
C LEU A 484 -27.48 -18.82 -18.02
N ASP A 485 -26.62 -19.83 -17.90
CA ASP A 485 -25.79 -20.31 -19.03
C ASP A 485 -26.58 -21.12 -20.07
N GLN A 486 -27.83 -21.52 -19.78
CA GLN A 486 -28.67 -22.33 -20.69
C GLN A 486 -29.66 -21.51 -21.53
N SER A 487 -30.01 -20.29 -21.10
CA SER A 487 -30.99 -19.44 -21.80
C SER A 487 -30.31 -18.45 -22.75
N GLY A 488 -29.85 -18.91 -23.92
CA GLY A 488 -29.29 -18.00 -24.92
C GLY A 488 -28.66 -18.58 -26.19
N SER A 489 -28.50 -19.89 -26.34
CA SER A 489 -28.02 -20.48 -27.60
C SER A 489 -29.19 -20.78 -28.54
N ALA A 490 -29.52 -19.83 -29.41
CA ALA A 490 -30.20 -20.17 -30.65
C ALA A 490 -29.24 -21.02 -31.51
N THR A 491 -29.69 -22.23 -31.85
CA THR A 491 -29.10 -23.24 -32.76
C THR A 491 -27.82 -23.97 -32.32
N PRO A 492 -27.89 -25.29 -32.04
CA PRO A 492 -26.74 -26.16 -31.85
C PRO A 492 -26.21 -26.63 -33.21
N SER A 493 -25.42 -25.78 -33.88
CA SER A 493 -24.60 -26.21 -35.01
C SER A 493 -23.22 -25.56 -34.92
N THR A 494 -22.52 -25.83 -33.83
CA THR A 494 -21.07 -25.66 -33.74
C THR A 494 -20.59 -26.61 -32.63
N PRO A 495 -19.66 -27.53 -32.91
CA PRO A 495 -19.30 -28.58 -31.95
C PRO A 495 -18.69 -27.98 -30.69
N LEU A 496 -18.89 -28.69 -29.56
CA LEU A 496 -18.22 -28.49 -28.27
C LEU A 496 -16.80 -27.94 -28.46
N PHE A 497 -16.59 -26.68 -28.09
CA PHE A 497 -15.30 -26.01 -28.12
C PHE A 497 -14.40 -26.54 -26.99
N SER A 498 -13.90 -27.77 -27.17
CA SER A 498 -12.73 -28.28 -26.48
C SER A 498 -11.48 -27.76 -27.17
N GLY A 499 -10.71 -26.90 -26.52
CA GLY A 499 -9.37 -26.51 -26.98
C GLY A 499 -9.07 -25.01 -26.92
N ASN A 500 -7.82 -24.72 -26.57
CA ASN A 500 -7.16 -23.43 -26.41
C ASN A 500 -7.31 -22.43 -27.60
N LEU A 501 -8.51 -21.90 -27.84
CA LEU A 501 -8.73 -20.90 -28.90
C LEU A 501 -8.01 -19.56 -28.66
N LEU A 502 -7.69 -19.20 -27.42
CA LEU A 502 -6.86 -18.00 -27.13
C LEU A 502 -5.41 -18.19 -27.60
N GLN A 503 -4.88 -19.41 -27.48
CA GLN A 503 -3.57 -19.79 -28.01
C GLN A 503 -3.60 -19.70 -29.55
N ASP A 504 -4.65 -20.22 -30.19
CA ASP A 504 -4.77 -20.24 -31.65
C ASP A 504 -5.07 -18.84 -32.25
N GLN A 505 -5.85 -18.01 -31.57
CA GLN A 505 -6.17 -16.63 -31.99
C GLN A 505 -4.97 -15.68 -31.81
N LEU A 506 -4.16 -15.87 -30.76
CA LEU A 506 -2.95 -15.07 -30.52
C LEU A 506 -1.73 -15.54 -31.31
N LEU A 507 -1.57 -16.86 -31.52
CA LEU A 507 -0.33 -17.42 -32.09
C LEU A 507 -0.44 -17.84 -33.56
N GLY A 508 -1.64 -18.10 -34.08
CA GLY A 508 -1.82 -18.62 -35.44
C GLY A 508 -1.15 -19.99 -35.66
N ASN A 509 -1.57 -20.70 -36.71
CA ASN A 509 -0.92 -21.95 -37.14
C ASN A 509 0.50 -21.66 -37.65
N ASN A 510 1.49 -21.67 -36.75
CA ASN A 510 2.90 -21.67 -37.13
C ASN A 510 3.33 -23.08 -37.52
N THR A 511 3.26 -23.35 -38.84
CA THR A 511 4.05 -24.41 -39.46
C THR A 511 5.54 -24.14 -39.20
N PRO A 512 6.38 -25.11 -38.80
CA PRO A 512 7.78 -24.84 -38.51
C PRO A 512 8.50 -24.45 -39.80
N LEU A 513 8.86 -23.17 -39.93
CA LEU A 513 9.80 -22.73 -40.95
C LEU A 513 11.17 -23.33 -40.61
N ASN A 514 11.67 -24.11 -41.57
CA ASN A 514 12.94 -24.81 -41.54
C ASN A 514 14.08 -23.93 -41.00
N SER A 515 14.80 -24.44 -40.00
CA SER A 515 15.98 -23.84 -39.40
C SER A 515 17.10 -23.72 -40.42
N GLY A 516 17.40 -22.50 -40.87
CA GLY A 516 18.44 -22.28 -41.86
C GLY A 516 18.77 -20.81 -42.16
N SER A 517 18.81 -19.92 -41.18
CA SER A 517 19.42 -18.59 -41.39
C SER A 517 20.10 -18.07 -40.14
N ARG A 518 21.40 -17.80 -40.26
CA ARG A 518 22.24 -17.12 -39.25
C ARG A 518 21.56 -15.83 -38.79
N ALA A 519 21.65 -15.56 -37.48
CA ALA A 519 21.18 -14.34 -36.86
C ALA A 519 21.70 -13.12 -37.62
N SER A 520 20.81 -12.43 -38.32
CA SER A 520 21.06 -11.12 -38.90
C SER A 520 21.24 -10.11 -37.76
N SER A 521 22.19 -9.21 -37.92
CA SER A 521 22.38 -8.03 -37.07
C SER A 521 21.04 -7.31 -36.83
N PRO A 522 20.82 -6.75 -35.62
CA PRO A 522 19.61 -5.97 -35.35
C PRO A 522 19.44 -4.85 -36.39
N PRO A 523 18.23 -4.63 -36.96
CA PRO A 523 18.00 -3.49 -37.84
C PRO A 523 18.39 -2.16 -37.16
N PRO A 524 18.77 -1.13 -37.94
CA PRO A 524 19.16 0.18 -37.43
C PRO A 524 18.15 0.76 -36.43
N LEU A 525 18.63 1.55 -35.46
CA LEU A 525 17.79 2.19 -34.42
C LEU A 525 16.58 2.96 -35.00
N GLU A 526 16.75 3.57 -36.17
CA GLU A 526 15.72 4.32 -36.89
C GLU A 526 14.53 3.46 -37.36
N GLU A 527 14.72 2.15 -37.58
CA GLU A 527 13.63 1.23 -37.97
C GLU A 527 12.85 0.68 -36.77
N ARG A 528 13.41 0.77 -35.56
CA ARG A 528 12.87 0.19 -34.31
C ARG A 528 12.09 1.17 -33.44
N MET A 529 12.29 2.47 -33.65
CA MET A 529 11.67 3.52 -32.86
C MET A 529 10.57 4.25 -33.63
N THR A 530 9.50 4.61 -32.93
CA THR A 530 8.45 5.51 -33.45
C THR A 530 8.50 6.81 -32.67
N TYR A 531 8.62 7.92 -33.40
CA TYR A 531 8.56 9.27 -32.87
C TYR A 531 7.25 9.91 -33.31
N PHE A 532 6.56 10.53 -32.37
CA PHE A 532 5.35 11.31 -32.63
C PHE A 532 5.75 12.79 -32.62
N GLN A 533 5.35 13.54 -33.64
CA GLN A 533 5.63 14.97 -33.69
C GLN A 533 4.83 15.72 -32.62
N GLU A 534 5.46 16.71 -32.00
CA GLU A 534 4.79 17.66 -31.10
C GLU A 534 3.84 18.52 -31.96
N SER A 535 2.54 18.43 -31.70
CA SER A 535 1.54 19.24 -32.41
C SER A 535 1.51 20.63 -31.79
N ASN A 536 1.94 21.66 -32.53
CA ASN A 536 1.82 23.07 -32.11
C ASN A 536 0.40 23.63 -32.31
N GLU A 537 -0.53 22.82 -32.79
CA GLU A 537 -1.92 23.22 -32.97
C GLU A 537 -2.64 23.20 -31.62
N THR A 538 -3.03 24.38 -31.14
CA THR A 538 -4.08 24.50 -30.13
C THR A 538 -5.35 23.88 -30.69
N SER A 539 -6.06 23.06 -29.91
CA SER A 539 -7.35 22.49 -30.32
C SER A 539 -8.36 23.61 -30.61
N GLU A 540 -8.43 24.07 -31.86
CA GLU A 540 -9.39 25.10 -32.32
C GLU A 540 -10.82 24.56 -32.47
N GLY A 541 -11.04 23.27 -32.23
CA GLY A 541 -12.37 22.67 -32.12
C GLY A 541 -12.94 22.86 -30.72
N GLY A 542 -14.05 23.61 -30.60
CA GLY A 542 -14.75 23.82 -29.34
C GLY A 542 -14.97 22.50 -28.58
N HIS A 543 -14.49 22.44 -27.35
CA HIS A 543 -14.61 21.28 -26.48
C HIS A 543 -16.09 20.94 -26.23
N ASP A 544 -16.58 19.83 -26.80
CA ASP A 544 -17.93 19.34 -26.50
C ASP A 544 -17.94 18.70 -25.10
N GLU A 545 -18.50 19.42 -24.13
CA GLU A 545 -18.67 18.94 -22.75
C GLU A 545 -19.41 17.60 -22.65
N ASN A 546 -20.22 17.24 -23.66
CA ASN A 546 -20.95 15.98 -23.67
C ASN A 546 -20.07 14.80 -24.11
N THR A 547 -18.96 15.06 -24.81
CA THR A 547 -18.05 14.06 -25.39
C THR A 547 -16.61 14.33 -24.92
N PRO A 548 -16.30 14.13 -23.62
CA PRO A 548 -15.00 14.50 -23.03
C PRO A 548 -13.83 13.68 -23.59
N PHE A 549 -14.10 12.55 -24.22
CA PHE A 549 -13.08 11.67 -24.78
C PHE A 549 -13.37 11.39 -26.26
N THR A 550 -12.34 11.54 -27.08
CA THR A 550 -12.34 11.27 -28.52
C THR A 550 -11.10 10.47 -28.91
N ALA A 551 -10.98 10.07 -30.17
CA ALA A 551 -9.77 9.43 -30.69
C ALA A 551 -8.55 10.37 -30.70
N HIS A 552 -8.74 11.67 -30.53
CA HIS A 552 -7.68 12.69 -30.50
C HIS A 552 -7.30 13.15 -29.09
N THR A 553 -8.05 12.75 -28.05
CA THR A 553 -7.75 13.11 -26.66
C THR A 553 -6.31 12.75 -26.29
N ARG A 554 -5.57 13.72 -25.75
CA ARG A 554 -4.20 13.56 -25.22
C ARG A 554 -4.21 13.86 -23.73
N SER A 555 -3.37 13.14 -22.98
CA SER A 555 -3.38 13.16 -21.52
C SER A 555 -1.99 13.26 -20.90
N PHE A 556 -1.93 13.87 -19.72
CA PHE A 556 -0.81 13.71 -18.79
C PHE A 556 -1.12 12.64 -17.75
N ILE A 557 -0.09 11.90 -17.35
CA ILE A 557 -0.15 11.00 -16.20
C ILE A 557 0.62 11.64 -15.05
N TYR A 558 -0.10 12.03 -13.99
CA TYR A 558 0.51 12.58 -12.79
C TYR A 558 0.89 11.42 -11.85
N GLY A 559 2.18 11.09 -11.79
CA GLY A 559 2.74 9.95 -11.06
C GLY A 559 3.54 8.99 -11.96
N MET A 560 4.47 8.26 -11.34
CA MET A 560 5.33 7.29 -12.05
C MET A 560 4.60 5.95 -12.25
N GLN A 561 3.78 5.85 -13.30
CA GLN A 561 2.90 4.70 -13.58
C GLN A 561 3.15 4.03 -14.95
N PRO A 562 4.34 3.44 -15.19
CA PRO A 562 4.69 2.91 -16.51
C PRO A 562 3.78 1.77 -16.98
N ARG A 563 3.28 0.92 -16.08
CA ARG A 563 2.35 -0.17 -16.48
C ARG A 563 1.01 0.36 -16.96
N ALA A 564 0.47 1.39 -16.29
CA ALA A 564 -0.79 2.01 -16.71
C ALA A 564 -0.61 2.73 -18.05
N VAL A 565 0.50 3.48 -18.21
CA VAL A 565 0.86 4.15 -19.47
C VAL A 565 1.00 3.14 -20.60
N GLN A 566 1.76 2.06 -20.42
CA GLN A 566 1.90 1.02 -21.45
C GLN A 566 0.55 0.41 -21.80
N GLY A 567 -0.29 0.09 -20.82
CA GLY A 567 -1.63 -0.42 -21.07
C GLY A 567 -2.52 0.55 -21.85
N MET A 568 -2.40 1.87 -21.63
CA MET A 568 -3.08 2.90 -22.43
C MET A 568 -2.57 2.91 -23.87
N LEU A 569 -1.25 2.90 -24.08
CA LEU A 569 -0.63 2.84 -25.41
C LEU A 569 -1.01 1.57 -26.19
N ASP A 570 -1.06 0.42 -25.52
CA ASP A 570 -1.48 -0.84 -26.14
C ASP A 570 -2.95 -0.77 -26.58
N PHE A 571 -3.81 -0.15 -25.75
CA PHE A 571 -5.20 0.10 -26.07
C PHE A 571 -5.36 1.06 -27.25
N ASP A 572 -4.58 2.13 -27.27
CA ASP A 572 -4.59 3.10 -28.36
C ASP A 572 -4.19 2.45 -29.69
N PHE A 573 -3.16 1.60 -29.66
CA PHE A 573 -2.68 0.86 -30.82
C PHE A 573 -3.73 -0.12 -31.36
N ILE A 574 -4.38 -0.92 -30.50
CA ILE A 574 -5.43 -1.85 -30.96
C ILE A 574 -6.69 -1.11 -31.46
N CYS A 575 -6.96 0.09 -30.91
CA CYS A 575 -8.00 1.00 -31.39
C CYS A 575 -7.63 1.71 -32.70
N LYS A 576 -6.43 1.48 -33.24
CA LYS A 576 -5.91 2.12 -34.46
C LYS A 576 -5.86 3.65 -34.36
N ARG A 577 -5.54 4.17 -33.17
CA ARG A 577 -5.25 5.61 -33.01
C ARG A 577 -3.97 5.97 -33.76
N GLU A 578 -3.89 7.22 -34.21
CA GLU A 578 -2.70 7.72 -34.91
C GLU A 578 -1.60 8.15 -33.93
N VAL A 579 -1.99 8.67 -32.77
CA VAL A 579 -1.10 9.20 -31.74
C VAL A 579 -1.44 8.61 -30.37
N PRO A 580 -0.43 8.27 -29.53
CA PRO A 580 -0.64 7.82 -28.16
C PRO A 580 -1.49 8.79 -27.36
N SER A 581 -2.41 8.26 -26.57
CA SER A 581 -3.23 9.07 -25.68
C SER A 581 -2.44 9.69 -24.52
N VAL A 582 -1.25 9.18 -24.22
CA VAL A 582 -0.34 9.79 -23.22
C VAL A 582 0.70 10.65 -23.93
N ALA A 583 0.75 11.94 -23.59
CA ALA A 583 1.75 12.88 -24.09
C ALA A 583 3.00 12.90 -23.22
N ALA A 584 2.82 12.96 -21.90
CA ALA A 584 3.91 13.00 -20.94
C ALA A 584 3.47 12.49 -19.56
N MET A 585 4.47 12.24 -18.72
CA MET A 585 4.27 11.97 -17.30
C MET A 585 4.78 13.16 -16.46
N VAL A 586 4.15 13.40 -15.32
CA VAL A 586 4.58 14.40 -14.34
C VAL A 586 4.92 13.68 -13.03
N TYR A 587 6.18 13.77 -12.59
CA TYR A 587 6.67 13.11 -11.38
C TYR A 587 7.63 14.04 -10.61
N PRO A 588 7.18 14.66 -9.50
CA PRO A 588 7.92 15.72 -8.83
C PRO A 588 9.14 15.25 -8.02
N PHE A 589 9.29 13.94 -7.78
CA PHE A 589 10.32 13.37 -6.89
C PHE A 589 11.57 12.87 -7.62
N GLY A 590 11.75 13.17 -8.90
CA GLY A 590 12.88 12.74 -9.72
C GLY A 590 13.51 13.88 -10.51
N GLY A 591 14.51 13.58 -11.34
CA GLY A 591 14.96 14.50 -12.38
C GLY A 591 14.13 14.32 -13.66
N ALA A 592 14.10 15.36 -14.50
CA ALA A 592 13.51 15.25 -15.84
C ALA A 592 14.28 14.18 -16.64
N HIS A 593 13.54 13.25 -17.25
CA HIS A 593 14.12 12.17 -18.04
C HIS A 593 13.11 11.69 -19.08
N VAL A 594 13.49 10.70 -19.86
CA VAL A 594 12.63 10.09 -20.86
C VAL A 594 12.45 8.62 -20.52
N GLN A 595 11.22 8.15 -20.59
CA GLN A 595 10.88 6.76 -20.31
C GLN A 595 10.50 6.03 -21.60
N LYS A 596 10.99 4.80 -21.72
CA LYS A 596 10.75 3.94 -22.87
C LYS A 596 9.43 3.18 -22.73
N PHE A 597 8.67 3.14 -23.81
CA PHE A 597 7.41 2.43 -23.97
C PHE A 597 7.36 1.70 -25.32
N TYR A 598 6.31 0.93 -25.56
CA TYR A 598 6.02 0.29 -26.84
C TYR A 598 4.79 0.91 -27.51
N TRP A 599 4.86 1.06 -28.83
CA TRP A 599 3.75 1.34 -29.72
C TRP A 599 3.62 0.18 -30.71
N GLY A 600 2.78 -0.80 -30.35
CA GLY A 600 2.75 -2.09 -31.03
C GLY A 600 4.06 -2.86 -30.82
N THR A 601 4.83 -3.06 -31.88
CA THR A 601 6.14 -3.75 -31.84
C THR A 601 7.34 -2.81 -31.76
N LYS A 602 7.13 -1.50 -31.96
CA LYS A 602 8.19 -0.49 -31.99
C LYS A 602 8.33 0.17 -30.63
N GLU A 603 9.55 0.57 -30.27
CA GLU A 603 9.77 1.36 -29.06
C GLU A 603 9.38 2.83 -29.31
N THR A 604 8.92 3.51 -28.26
CA THR A 604 8.68 4.96 -28.26
C THR A 604 9.15 5.54 -26.93
N LEU A 605 9.27 6.87 -26.89
CA LEU A 605 9.84 7.61 -25.78
C LEU A 605 8.86 8.67 -25.33
N LEU A 606 8.48 8.65 -24.05
CA LEU A 606 7.65 9.68 -23.45
C LEU A 606 8.46 10.48 -22.41
N PRO A 607 8.40 11.82 -22.45
CA PRO A 607 9.09 12.64 -21.47
C PRO A 607 8.41 12.56 -20.09
N VAL A 608 9.24 12.63 -19.05
CA VAL A 608 8.83 12.74 -17.66
C VAL A 608 9.31 14.09 -17.11
N PHE A 609 8.36 14.95 -16.75
CA PHE A 609 8.62 16.27 -16.19
C PHE A 609 8.54 16.26 -14.67
N THR A 610 9.30 17.16 -14.05
CA THR A 610 9.20 17.44 -12.62
C THR A 610 8.16 18.50 -12.30
N SER A 611 7.88 19.39 -13.26
CA SER A 611 6.92 20.49 -13.15
C SER A 611 5.73 20.27 -14.09
N LEU A 612 4.52 20.45 -13.58
CA LEU A 612 3.31 20.43 -14.41
C LEU A 612 3.30 21.61 -15.40
N ASP A 613 3.80 22.78 -14.98
CA ASP A 613 3.86 23.98 -15.82
C ASP A 613 4.71 23.76 -17.08
N GLU A 614 5.83 23.05 -16.95
CA GLU A 614 6.69 22.70 -18.08
C GLU A 614 6.01 21.72 -19.05
N ALA A 615 5.30 20.72 -18.52
CA ALA A 615 4.56 19.77 -19.34
C ALA A 615 3.43 20.48 -20.11
N ILE A 616 2.65 21.32 -19.42
CA ILE A 616 1.56 22.14 -19.99
C ILE A 616 2.07 23.04 -21.11
N ALA A 617 3.17 23.77 -20.87
CA ALA A 617 3.76 24.66 -21.87
C ALA A 617 4.24 23.92 -23.11
N LYS A 618 4.68 22.66 -22.95
CA LYS A 618 5.24 21.86 -24.03
C LYS A 618 4.18 21.09 -24.84
N PHE A 619 3.05 20.72 -24.24
CA PHE A 619 1.98 19.98 -24.92
C PHE A 619 0.65 20.74 -24.82
N PRO A 620 0.43 21.78 -25.65
CA PRO A 620 -0.79 22.59 -25.61
C PRO A 620 -2.05 21.82 -26.03
N GLU A 621 -1.91 20.68 -26.71
CA GLU A 621 -3.01 19.84 -27.17
C GLU A 621 -3.61 18.93 -26.09
N VAL A 622 -2.93 18.81 -24.93
CA VAL A 622 -3.37 17.94 -23.83
C VAL A 622 -4.54 18.59 -23.09
N ASP A 623 -5.66 17.88 -22.98
CA ASP A 623 -6.89 18.35 -22.33
C ASP A 623 -7.26 17.55 -21.06
N THR A 624 -6.55 16.44 -20.82
CA THR A 624 -6.90 15.45 -19.80
C THR A 624 -5.72 15.17 -18.87
N VAL A 625 -5.98 15.01 -17.57
CA VAL A 625 -4.98 14.52 -16.61
C VAL A 625 -5.51 13.29 -15.88
N VAL A 626 -4.72 12.22 -15.86
CA VAL A 626 -4.96 11.05 -15.00
C VAL A 626 -4.05 11.17 -13.78
N ASN A 627 -4.65 11.47 -12.63
CA ASN A 627 -3.95 11.76 -11.38
C ASN A 627 -3.82 10.51 -10.49
N PHE A 628 -2.61 9.97 -10.42
CA PHE A 628 -2.21 8.85 -9.55
C PHE A 628 -1.49 9.32 -8.28
N ALA A 629 -1.59 10.59 -7.91
CA ALA A 629 -1.14 11.07 -6.61
C ALA A 629 -1.78 10.25 -5.47
N SER A 630 -1.07 10.12 -4.34
CA SER A 630 -1.60 9.44 -3.16
C SER A 630 -2.77 10.22 -2.54
N CYS A 631 -3.61 9.59 -1.72
CA CYS A 631 -4.68 10.28 -0.98
C CYS A 631 -4.20 11.48 -0.16
N ARG A 632 -2.91 11.50 0.22
CA ARG A 632 -2.27 12.59 0.98
C ARG A 632 -1.90 13.81 0.13
N SER A 633 -1.64 13.61 -1.16
CA SER A 633 -1.14 14.66 -2.07
C SER A 633 -2.12 14.97 -3.21
N VAL A 634 -3.22 14.23 -3.32
CA VAL A 634 -4.19 14.36 -4.42
C VAL A 634 -4.94 15.68 -4.38
N TYR A 635 -5.22 16.21 -3.20
CA TYR A 635 -5.88 17.51 -3.06
C TYR A 635 -5.01 18.63 -3.66
N ASP A 636 -3.75 18.73 -3.23
CA ASP A 636 -2.85 19.78 -3.70
C ASP A 636 -2.49 19.63 -5.19
N SER A 637 -2.20 18.41 -5.66
CA SER A 637 -1.93 18.16 -7.08
C SER A 637 -3.14 18.48 -7.97
N THR A 638 -4.37 18.17 -7.52
CA THR A 638 -5.58 18.53 -8.29
C THR A 638 -5.78 20.04 -8.34
N ARG A 639 -5.49 20.77 -7.25
CA ARG A 639 -5.53 22.24 -7.24
C ARG A 639 -4.44 22.88 -8.09
N GLU A 640 -3.28 22.26 -8.17
CA GLU A 640 -2.23 22.64 -9.13
C GLU A 640 -2.75 22.51 -10.57
N ILE A 641 -3.36 21.37 -10.92
CA ILE A 641 -3.96 21.13 -12.24
C ILE A 641 -5.06 22.14 -12.56
N PHE A 642 -5.91 22.49 -11.58
CA PHE A 642 -6.98 23.47 -11.76
C PHE A 642 -6.51 24.87 -12.16
N LYS A 643 -5.27 25.27 -11.85
CA LYS A 643 -4.68 26.52 -12.34
C LYS A 643 -4.61 26.57 -13.87
N HIS A 644 -4.54 25.41 -14.51
CA HIS A 644 -4.47 25.23 -15.96
C HIS A 644 -5.81 24.79 -16.59
N SER A 645 -6.93 25.06 -15.92
CA SER A 645 -8.30 24.69 -16.35
C SER A 645 -8.76 25.29 -17.70
N LYS A 646 -8.01 26.24 -18.25
CA LYS A 646 -8.20 26.73 -19.63
C LYS A 646 -7.84 25.66 -20.66
N GLN A 647 -6.82 24.87 -20.36
CA GLN A 647 -6.34 23.78 -21.20
C GLN A 647 -6.88 22.43 -20.71
N ILE A 648 -6.76 22.15 -19.41
CA ILE A 648 -7.21 20.88 -18.83
C ILE A 648 -8.71 20.94 -18.52
N ARG A 649 -9.48 20.10 -19.20
CA ARG A 649 -10.95 20.04 -19.13
C ARG A 649 -11.45 18.79 -18.44
N THR A 650 -10.62 17.75 -18.32
CA THR A 650 -10.96 16.51 -17.60
C THR A 650 -9.84 16.06 -16.67
N ILE A 651 -10.20 15.71 -15.43
CA ILE A 651 -9.28 15.15 -14.44
C ILE A 651 -9.85 13.83 -13.90
N SER A 652 -9.07 12.76 -13.98
CA SER A 652 -9.42 11.47 -13.36
C SER A 652 -8.60 11.26 -12.09
N ILE A 653 -9.26 11.14 -10.95
CA ILE A 653 -8.61 11.01 -9.64
C ILE A 653 -8.66 9.55 -9.19
N ILE A 654 -7.52 8.86 -9.23
CA ILE A 654 -7.45 7.41 -8.96
C ILE A 654 -7.42 7.10 -7.45
N ALA A 655 -6.88 8.00 -6.63
CA ALA A 655 -6.67 7.80 -5.20
C ALA A 655 -7.98 7.46 -4.45
N GLU A 656 -7.94 6.39 -3.65
CA GLU A 656 -8.98 6.06 -2.67
C GLU A 656 -8.61 6.61 -1.29
N GLY A 657 -9.61 6.95 -0.47
CA GLY A 657 -9.40 7.47 0.89
C GLY A 657 -9.09 8.96 0.92
N VAL A 658 -9.70 9.73 0.01
CA VAL A 658 -9.62 11.20 0.03
C VAL A 658 -10.58 11.73 1.10
N PRO A 659 -10.15 12.64 2.01
CA PRO A 659 -11.05 13.24 2.98
C PRO A 659 -12.30 13.85 2.36
N GLU A 660 -13.47 13.56 2.95
CA GLU A 660 -14.79 13.97 2.45
C GLU A 660 -14.85 15.49 2.24
N ARG A 661 -14.27 16.29 3.15
CA ARG A 661 -14.17 17.75 2.96
C ARG A 661 -13.30 18.11 1.75
N ARG A 662 -12.16 17.45 1.55
CA ARG A 662 -11.26 17.70 0.41
C ARG A 662 -11.92 17.32 -0.91
N ALA A 663 -12.64 16.19 -0.95
CA ALA A 663 -13.41 15.77 -2.11
C ALA A 663 -14.49 16.79 -2.49
N ARG A 664 -15.20 17.36 -1.51
CA ARG A 664 -16.17 18.46 -1.74
C ARG A 664 -15.50 19.72 -2.27
N GLN A 665 -14.36 20.11 -1.72
CA GLN A 665 -13.60 21.26 -2.21
C GLN A 665 -13.15 21.08 -3.68
N ILE A 666 -12.65 19.88 -4.03
CA ILE A 666 -12.31 19.53 -5.41
C ILE A 666 -13.55 19.61 -6.31
N LEU A 667 -14.66 19.03 -5.90
CA LEU A 667 -15.92 19.04 -6.64
C LEU A 667 -16.40 20.47 -6.95
N TRP A 668 -16.39 21.35 -5.96
CA TRP A 668 -16.87 22.73 -6.15
C TRP A 668 -15.91 23.57 -6.99
N GLU A 669 -14.60 23.45 -6.76
CA GLU A 669 -13.60 24.12 -7.61
C GLU A 669 -13.66 23.61 -9.06
N ALA A 670 -13.95 22.31 -9.27
CA ALA A 670 -14.18 21.74 -10.60
C ALA A 670 -15.39 22.38 -11.30
N ARG A 671 -16.51 22.56 -10.59
CA ARG A 671 -17.72 23.21 -11.13
C ARG A 671 -17.45 24.67 -11.51
N GLU A 672 -16.78 25.43 -10.64
CA GLU A 672 -16.43 26.83 -10.89
C GLU A 672 -15.53 27.00 -12.13
N ARG A 673 -14.62 26.05 -12.34
CA ARG A 673 -13.68 26.04 -13.47
C ARG A 673 -14.20 25.30 -14.70
N ASN A 674 -15.41 24.74 -14.60
CA ASN A 674 -16.03 23.92 -15.61
C ASN A 674 -15.13 22.75 -16.07
N VAL A 675 -14.56 22.00 -15.12
CA VAL A 675 -13.70 20.83 -15.37
C VAL A 675 -14.44 19.57 -14.95
N LEU A 676 -14.46 18.55 -15.81
CA LEU A 676 -15.04 17.26 -15.48
C LEU A 676 -14.07 16.48 -14.57
N VAL A 677 -14.51 16.13 -13.36
CA VAL A 677 -13.74 15.28 -12.45
C VAL A 677 -14.37 13.88 -12.35
N ILE A 678 -13.63 12.84 -12.72
CA ILE A 678 -14.04 11.43 -12.56
C ILE A 678 -13.26 10.86 -11.37
N GLY A 679 -13.96 10.38 -10.34
CA GLY A 679 -13.38 10.02 -9.04
C GLY A 679 -13.65 11.08 -7.96
N PRO A 680 -13.01 11.03 -6.78
CA PRO A 680 -11.93 10.12 -6.38
C PRO A 680 -12.35 8.66 -6.20
N ALA A 681 -11.42 7.80 -5.79
CA ALA A 681 -11.63 6.37 -5.56
C ALA A 681 -12.20 5.62 -6.77
N THR A 682 -11.66 5.89 -7.96
CA THR A 682 -12.08 5.27 -9.21
C THR A 682 -10.93 4.61 -9.95
N VAL A 683 -11.26 3.62 -10.79
CA VAL A 683 -10.35 3.14 -11.83
C VAL A 683 -10.32 4.09 -13.05
N GLY A 684 -11.35 4.92 -13.20
CA GLY A 684 -11.56 5.84 -14.32
C GLY A 684 -12.75 5.43 -15.18
N GLY A 685 -12.50 5.23 -16.47
CA GLY A 685 -13.49 4.96 -17.50
C GLY A 685 -12.84 4.54 -18.81
N ILE A 686 -13.65 4.03 -19.72
CA ILE A 686 -13.23 3.55 -21.03
C ILE A 686 -14.24 3.96 -22.10
N LYS A 687 -13.74 4.53 -23.19
CA LYS A 687 -14.49 4.80 -24.40
C LYS A 687 -13.85 3.98 -25.54
N PRO A 688 -14.39 2.78 -25.83
CA PRO A 688 -13.86 1.89 -26.85
C PRO A 688 -13.60 2.57 -28.20
N GLY A 689 -12.40 2.38 -28.76
CA GLY A 689 -11.97 3.04 -29.99
C GLY A 689 -11.46 4.48 -29.80
N CYS A 690 -11.55 5.05 -28.60
CA CYS A 690 -11.18 6.45 -28.33
C CYS A 690 -10.14 6.57 -27.22
N PHE A 691 -10.48 6.31 -25.96
CA PHE A 691 -9.57 6.57 -24.84
C PHE A 691 -9.90 5.64 -23.67
N LYS A 692 -8.88 5.22 -22.93
CA LYS A 692 -9.06 4.57 -21.64
C LYS A 692 -8.27 5.30 -20.56
N ILE A 693 -8.87 5.47 -19.39
CA ILE A 693 -8.22 6.10 -18.25
C ILE A 693 -7.41 5.05 -17.51
N GLY A 694 -6.09 5.21 -17.51
CA GLY A 694 -5.15 4.42 -16.70
C GLY A 694 -5.35 2.91 -16.87
N ASN A 695 -5.74 2.25 -15.77
CA ASN A 695 -5.85 0.80 -15.72
C ASN A 695 -7.22 0.24 -16.14
N THR A 696 -8.18 1.07 -16.55
CA THR A 696 -9.55 0.62 -16.85
C THR A 696 -9.56 -0.45 -17.95
N GLY A 697 -10.34 -1.53 -17.75
CA GLY A 697 -10.39 -2.67 -18.68
C GLY A 697 -9.22 -3.64 -18.54
N GLY A 698 -8.19 -3.30 -17.77
CA GLY A 698 -7.05 -4.15 -17.46
C GLY A 698 -6.15 -4.48 -18.66
N MET A 699 -5.66 -5.72 -18.67
CA MET A 699 -4.71 -6.22 -19.66
C MET A 699 -5.38 -6.42 -21.04
N MET A 700 -4.54 -6.56 -22.07
CA MET A 700 -4.98 -6.66 -23.45
C MET A 700 -5.90 -7.87 -23.71
N ASP A 701 -5.70 -8.97 -22.99
CA ASP A 701 -6.56 -10.16 -23.08
C ASP A 701 -8.03 -9.83 -22.77
N ASN A 702 -8.28 -9.01 -21.75
CA ASN A 702 -9.62 -8.54 -21.40
C ASN A 702 -10.15 -7.47 -22.36
N ILE A 703 -9.29 -6.56 -22.84
CA ILE A 703 -9.68 -5.58 -23.88
C ILE A 703 -10.18 -6.30 -25.14
N VAL A 704 -9.53 -7.39 -25.54
CA VAL A 704 -9.95 -8.18 -26.70
C VAL A 704 -11.19 -9.02 -26.39
N SER A 705 -11.21 -9.74 -25.26
CA SER A 705 -12.32 -10.64 -24.92
C SER A 705 -13.65 -9.91 -24.70
N SER A 706 -13.61 -8.73 -24.08
CA SER A 706 -14.77 -7.84 -23.90
C SER A 706 -14.99 -6.90 -25.09
N LYS A 707 -14.21 -7.07 -26.16
CA LYS A 707 -14.28 -6.31 -27.40
C LYS A 707 -14.28 -4.78 -27.20
N LEU A 708 -13.38 -4.30 -26.35
CA LEU A 708 -13.27 -2.89 -25.95
C LEU A 708 -12.43 -2.04 -26.91
N TYR A 709 -11.89 -2.63 -27.98
CA TYR A 709 -11.12 -1.91 -29.01
C TYR A 709 -12.00 -1.15 -30.03
N ARG A 710 -13.33 -1.29 -29.95
CA ARG A 710 -14.30 -0.63 -30.84
C ARG A 710 -15.61 -0.30 -30.13
N ALA A 711 -16.24 0.80 -30.53
CA ALA A 711 -17.49 1.28 -29.93
C ALA A 711 -18.70 0.41 -30.30
N GLY A 712 -19.45 -0.02 -29.28
CA GLY A 712 -20.82 -0.53 -29.44
C GLY A 712 -21.87 0.58 -29.32
N SER A 713 -23.04 0.26 -28.77
CA SER A 713 -24.17 1.20 -28.62
C SER A 713 -24.60 1.47 -27.17
N VAL A 714 -24.02 0.77 -26.20
CA VAL A 714 -24.45 0.78 -24.79
C VAL A 714 -23.50 1.61 -23.92
N ALA A 715 -23.99 2.65 -23.27
CA ALA A 715 -23.19 3.40 -22.30
C ALA A 715 -23.56 3.01 -20.86
N TYR A 716 -22.58 2.96 -19.97
CA TYR A 716 -22.84 2.66 -18.55
C TYR A 716 -22.17 3.64 -17.60
N VAL A 717 -22.76 3.73 -16.41
CA VAL A 717 -22.17 4.41 -15.26
C VAL A 717 -22.31 3.53 -14.01
N SER A 718 -21.24 3.42 -13.24
CA SER A 718 -21.13 2.57 -12.03
C SER A 718 -20.40 3.33 -10.92
N LYS A 719 -20.66 2.99 -9.64
CA LYS A 719 -19.77 3.40 -8.54
C LYS A 719 -18.48 2.57 -8.50
N SER A 720 -18.63 1.24 -8.59
CA SER A 720 -17.52 0.30 -8.44
C SER A 720 -16.68 0.17 -9.72
N GLY A 721 -15.37 0.36 -9.61
CA GLY A 721 -14.42 0.06 -10.69
C GLY A 721 -14.25 -1.43 -10.98
N GLY A 722 -14.41 -2.31 -9.97
CA GLY A 722 -14.39 -3.76 -10.20
C GLY A 722 -15.61 -4.21 -11.01
N MET A 723 -16.80 -3.70 -10.67
CA MET A 723 -18.02 -4.03 -11.40
C MET A 723 -18.11 -3.35 -12.75
N SER A 724 -17.45 -2.21 -12.99
CA SER A 724 -17.39 -1.62 -14.34
C SER A 724 -16.75 -2.57 -15.36
N ASN A 725 -15.72 -3.32 -14.94
CA ASN A 725 -15.10 -4.31 -15.81
C ASN A 725 -15.94 -5.59 -15.95
N GLU A 726 -16.72 -5.95 -14.93
CA GLU A 726 -17.74 -7.00 -15.09
C GLU A 726 -18.86 -6.56 -16.03
N LEU A 727 -19.27 -5.28 -16.01
CA LEU A 727 -20.22 -4.72 -16.97
C LEU A 727 -19.67 -4.75 -18.39
N ASN A 728 -18.37 -4.46 -18.60
CA ASN A 728 -17.74 -4.64 -19.91
C ASN A 728 -17.95 -6.07 -20.45
N ASN A 729 -17.70 -7.08 -19.62
CA ASN A 729 -17.89 -8.49 -19.97
C ASN A 729 -19.38 -8.84 -20.21
N ILE A 730 -20.29 -8.41 -19.32
CA ILE A 730 -21.73 -8.68 -19.46
C ILE A 730 -22.29 -8.02 -20.74
N ILE A 731 -21.99 -6.74 -20.97
CA ILE A 731 -22.51 -5.97 -22.11
C ILE A 731 -21.96 -6.55 -23.42
N SER A 732 -20.67 -6.87 -23.49
CA SER A 732 -20.05 -7.43 -24.71
C SER A 732 -20.61 -8.80 -25.11
N ARG A 733 -21.08 -9.61 -24.14
CA ARG A 733 -21.72 -10.91 -24.39
C ARG A 733 -23.18 -10.80 -24.81
N THR A 734 -23.87 -9.72 -24.44
CA THR A 734 -25.33 -9.58 -24.59
C THR A 734 -25.76 -8.58 -25.65
N THR A 735 -24.84 -7.71 -26.11
CA THR A 735 -25.10 -6.59 -27.03
C THR A 735 -23.97 -6.43 -28.06
N ASP A 736 -23.95 -5.36 -28.86
CA ASP A 736 -22.81 -5.03 -29.74
C ASP A 736 -21.57 -4.49 -28.99
N GLY A 737 -21.71 -4.18 -27.71
CA GLY A 737 -20.62 -3.78 -26.81
C GLY A 737 -20.80 -2.39 -26.22
N VAL A 738 -19.78 -1.98 -25.47
CA VAL A 738 -19.75 -0.70 -24.75
C VAL A 738 -19.47 0.46 -25.72
N TYR A 739 -20.23 1.54 -25.61
CA TYR A 739 -19.99 2.82 -26.25
C TYR A 739 -19.09 3.71 -25.39
N GLU A 740 -19.47 3.93 -24.13
CA GLU A 740 -18.67 4.64 -23.12
C GLU A 740 -19.05 4.11 -21.73
N GLY A 741 -18.05 3.84 -20.89
CA GLY A 741 -18.22 3.29 -19.54
C GLY A 741 -17.45 4.12 -18.52
N VAL A 742 -18.12 4.59 -17.47
CA VAL A 742 -17.48 5.38 -16.40
C VAL A 742 -17.75 4.76 -15.04
N ALA A 743 -16.69 4.64 -14.23
CA ALA A 743 -16.81 4.44 -12.79
C ALA A 743 -16.66 5.80 -12.09
N ILE A 744 -17.71 6.28 -11.41
CA ILE A 744 -17.67 7.60 -10.74
C ILE A 744 -16.83 7.58 -9.47
N GLY A 745 -16.61 6.39 -8.90
CA GLY A 745 -15.84 6.17 -7.68
C GLY A 745 -16.67 5.83 -6.45
N GLY A 746 -16.03 5.20 -5.46
CA GLY A 746 -16.67 4.70 -4.23
C GLY A 746 -16.78 5.71 -3.09
N ASP A 747 -16.17 6.89 -3.24
CA ASP A 747 -16.22 7.95 -2.23
C ASP A 747 -17.63 8.54 -2.09
N ARG A 748 -17.93 9.11 -0.93
CA ARG A 748 -19.27 9.68 -0.63
C ARG A 748 -19.64 10.84 -1.57
N TYR A 749 -18.65 11.66 -1.94
CA TYR A 749 -18.83 12.84 -2.78
C TYR A 749 -17.97 12.75 -4.04
N PRO A 750 -18.37 11.96 -5.05
CA PRO A 750 -17.62 11.89 -6.30
C PRO A 750 -17.71 13.23 -7.05
N GLY A 751 -16.66 13.59 -7.77
CA GLY A 751 -16.54 14.82 -8.56
C GLY A 751 -17.56 14.95 -9.67
N SER A 752 -18.03 13.81 -10.20
CA SER A 752 -19.17 13.69 -11.11
C SER A 752 -20.09 12.56 -10.64
N THR A 753 -21.36 12.67 -10.98
CA THR A 753 -22.42 11.78 -10.47
C THR A 753 -23.04 10.92 -11.57
N PHE A 754 -23.96 10.04 -11.18
CA PHE A 754 -24.72 9.23 -12.14
C PHE A 754 -25.46 10.09 -13.16
N ILE A 755 -26.16 11.13 -12.70
CA ILE A 755 -26.97 11.97 -13.59
C ILE A 755 -26.09 12.76 -14.56
N ASP A 756 -24.93 13.26 -14.11
CA ASP A 756 -24.00 14.02 -14.96
C ASP A 756 -23.60 13.20 -16.20
N HIS A 757 -23.27 11.92 -16.03
CA HIS A 757 -22.89 11.05 -17.13
C HIS A 757 -24.08 10.56 -17.96
N LEU A 758 -25.22 10.23 -17.34
CA LEU A 758 -26.41 9.81 -18.07
C LEU A 758 -26.93 10.93 -18.98
N LEU A 759 -26.84 12.19 -18.56
CA LEU A 759 -27.20 13.34 -19.39
C LEU A 759 -26.24 13.54 -20.58
N ARG A 760 -24.93 13.29 -20.39
CA ARG A 760 -23.97 13.26 -21.52
C ARG A 760 -24.34 12.17 -22.51
N TYR A 761 -24.62 10.96 -22.02
CA TYR A 761 -24.96 9.83 -22.86
C TYR A 761 -26.31 10.00 -23.56
N GLU A 762 -27.30 10.65 -22.94
CA GLU A 762 -28.57 10.99 -23.57
C GLU A 762 -28.38 11.90 -24.79
N LYS A 763 -27.49 12.90 -24.67
CA LYS A 763 -27.21 13.85 -25.76
C LYS A 763 -26.38 13.24 -26.90
N ASP A 764 -25.51 12.28 -26.60
CA ASP A 764 -24.65 11.66 -27.61
C ASP A 764 -25.44 10.73 -28.54
N PRO A 765 -25.53 11.01 -29.85
CA PRO A 765 -26.30 10.20 -30.79
C PRO A 765 -25.73 8.80 -31.01
N GLY A 766 -24.45 8.55 -30.73
CA GLY A 766 -23.83 7.22 -30.82
C GLY A 766 -24.32 6.26 -29.74
N CYS A 767 -24.69 6.79 -28.57
CA CYS A 767 -25.28 6.00 -27.49
C CYS A 767 -26.78 5.76 -27.72
N LYS A 768 -27.22 4.51 -27.63
CA LYS A 768 -28.63 4.11 -27.87
C LYS A 768 -29.34 3.56 -26.63
N MET A 769 -28.58 3.22 -25.59
CA MET A 769 -29.05 2.48 -24.43
C MET A 769 -28.16 2.77 -23.23
N LEU A 770 -28.78 2.98 -22.06
CA LEU A 770 -28.12 3.43 -20.84
C LEU A 770 -28.17 2.36 -19.75
N VAL A 771 -27.07 2.15 -19.05
CA VAL A 771 -26.97 1.21 -17.93
C VAL A 771 -26.46 1.93 -16.68
N LEU A 772 -27.20 1.77 -15.58
CA LEU A 772 -26.85 2.33 -14.27
C LEU A 772 -26.65 1.20 -13.26
N LEU A 773 -25.43 1.08 -12.72
CA LEU A 773 -25.17 0.21 -11.58
C LEU A 773 -25.03 1.07 -10.31
N GLY A 774 -26.16 1.21 -9.61
CA GLY A 774 -26.26 1.93 -8.35
C GLY A 774 -25.84 1.08 -7.15
N GLU A 775 -25.89 1.67 -5.96
CA GLU A 775 -25.47 1.01 -4.72
C GLU A 775 -26.29 1.52 -3.53
N VAL A 776 -26.33 0.75 -2.44
CA VAL A 776 -26.85 1.20 -1.15
C VAL A 776 -26.13 2.48 -0.67
N GLY A 777 -26.84 3.36 0.03
CA GLY A 777 -26.31 4.62 0.56
C GLY A 777 -26.47 5.82 -0.38
N GLY A 778 -26.85 6.97 0.17
CA GLY A 778 -27.13 8.19 -0.60
C GLY A 778 -28.40 8.13 -1.47
N VAL A 779 -28.71 9.23 -2.17
CA VAL A 779 -29.99 9.42 -2.89
C VAL A 779 -29.82 9.83 -4.36
N GLU A 780 -28.65 9.57 -4.95
CA GLU A 780 -28.31 10.07 -6.29
C GLU A 780 -29.17 9.43 -7.39
N GLU A 781 -29.57 8.17 -7.23
CA GLU A 781 -30.41 7.44 -8.20
C GLU A 781 -31.82 8.04 -8.35
N TYR A 782 -32.32 8.79 -7.36
CA TYR A 782 -33.61 9.46 -7.45
C TYR A 782 -33.61 10.62 -8.45
N LYS A 783 -32.46 11.29 -8.66
CA LYS A 783 -32.34 12.32 -9.70
C LYS A 783 -32.50 11.73 -11.10
N VAL A 784 -32.08 10.48 -11.30
CA VAL A 784 -32.33 9.73 -12.54
C VAL A 784 -33.83 9.45 -12.70
N CYS A 785 -34.52 9.08 -11.63
CA CYS A 785 -35.97 8.90 -11.64
C CYS A 785 -36.69 10.20 -12.07
N GLU A 786 -36.29 11.34 -11.52
CA GLU A 786 -36.84 12.65 -11.88
C GLU A 786 -36.57 13.00 -13.35
N ALA A 787 -35.34 12.80 -13.83
CA ALA A 787 -34.94 13.07 -15.21
C ALA A 787 -35.68 12.20 -16.24
N ILE A 788 -36.10 10.99 -15.86
CA ILE A 788 -36.94 10.14 -16.73
C ILE A 788 -38.39 10.63 -16.69
N LYS A 789 -38.94 10.88 -15.50
CA LYS A 789 -40.33 11.33 -15.33
C LYS A 789 -40.62 12.66 -16.04
N ASN A 790 -39.66 13.59 -16.02
CA ASN A 790 -39.80 14.89 -16.69
C ASN A 790 -39.44 14.86 -18.19
N GLY A 791 -39.06 13.69 -18.74
CA GLY A 791 -38.74 13.50 -20.16
C GLY A 791 -37.38 14.06 -20.60
N THR A 792 -36.48 14.35 -19.66
CA THR A 792 -35.09 14.75 -19.96
C THR A 792 -34.28 13.58 -20.49
N ILE A 793 -34.41 12.40 -19.88
CA ILE A 793 -33.83 11.14 -20.38
C ILE A 793 -34.92 10.36 -21.10
N ARG A 794 -34.71 10.06 -22.39
CA ARG A 794 -35.67 9.35 -23.25
C ARG A 794 -35.14 8.01 -23.74
N LYS A 795 -33.83 7.81 -23.76
CA LYS A 795 -33.24 6.51 -24.12
C LYS A 795 -33.61 5.45 -23.07
N PRO A 796 -33.71 4.16 -23.46
CA PRO A 796 -33.97 3.10 -22.50
C PRO A 796 -32.87 3.03 -21.44
N VAL A 797 -33.28 3.09 -20.17
CA VAL A 797 -32.40 2.94 -19.01
C VAL A 797 -32.64 1.57 -18.38
N ILE A 798 -31.56 0.83 -18.16
CA ILE A 798 -31.55 -0.36 -17.31
C ILE A 798 -30.76 -0.05 -16.07
N ALA A 799 -31.30 -0.37 -14.91
CA ALA A 799 -30.62 -0.09 -13.66
C ALA A 799 -30.74 -1.24 -12.66
N TRP A 800 -29.72 -1.39 -11.83
CA TRP A 800 -29.75 -2.21 -10.64
C TRP A 800 -28.95 -1.55 -9.53
N CYS A 801 -29.55 -1.38 -8.35
CA CYS A 801 -28.86 -0.98 -7.14
C CYS A 801 -28.46 -2.24 -6.34
N ILE A 802 -27.16 -2.43 -6.11
CA ILE A 802 -26.61 -3.53 -5.29
C ILE A 802 -26.69 -3.19 -3.79
N GLY A 803 -26.70 -4.21 -2.92
CA GLY A 803 -26.78 -4.06 -1.46
C GLY A 803 -28.16 -4.38 -0.88
N THR A 804 -28.92 -5.23 -1.56
CA THR A 804 -30.26 -5.69 -1.12
C THR A 804 -30.18 -6.62 0.10
N CYS A 805 -29.02 -7.21 0.40
CA CYS A 805 -28.79 -8.00 1.61
C CYS A 805 -28.78 -7.17 2.91
N ALA A 806 -28.60 -5.84 2.85
CA ALA A 806 -28.45 -4.99 4.04
C ALA A 806 -29.61 -5.13 5.05
N LYS A 807 -30.86 -5.25 4.56
CA LYS A 807 -32.06 -5.44 5.38
C LYS A 807 -32.12 -6.77 6.14
N MET A 808 -31.29 -7.74 5.74
CA MET A 808 -31.25 -9.07 6.34
C MET A 808 -30.26 -9.16 7.51
N PHE A 809 -29.44 -8.12 7.71
CA PHE A 809 -28.50 -8.05 8.83
C PHE A 809 -29.18 -7.43 10.06
N ALA A 810 -28.87 -7.96 11.23
CA ALA A 810 -29.43 -7.49 12.51
C ALA A 810 -28.88 -6.11 12.93
N THR A 811 -27.73 -5.70 12.38
CA THR A 811 -27.06 -4.44 12.68
C THR A 811 -26.64 -3.74 11.40
N GLU A 812 -26.47 -2.42 11.46
CA GLU A 812 -25.96 -1.63 10.34
C GLU A 812 -24.55 -2.11 9.94
N VAL A 813 -24.39 -2.49 8.66
CA VAL A 813 -23.11 -2.90 8.08
C VAL A 813 -22.63 -1.83 7.13
N GLN A 814 -21.47 -1.23 7.44
CA GLN A 814 -20.72 -0.41 6.50
C GLN A 814 -20.06 -1.32 5.46
N PHE A 815 -20.48 -1.23 4.20
CA PHE A 815 -19.83 -1.94 3.11
C PHE A 815 -18.49 -1.27 2.72
N GLY A 816 -17.71 -1.94 1.87
CA GLY A 816 -16.33 -1.56 1.57
C GLY A 816 -16.16 -0.12 1.05
N HIS A 817 -17.04 0.36 0.17
CA HIS A 817 -17.01 1.75 -0.30
C HIS A 817 -17.44 2.73 0.79
N ALA A 818 -16.77 3.88 0.89
CA ALA A 818 -17.03 4.87 1.94
C ALA A 818 -18.49 5.39 1.93
N GLY A 819 -19.10 5.52 0.75
CA GLY A 819 -20.50 5.95 0.60
C GLY A 819 -21.56 4.85 0.77
N ALA A 820 -21.17 3.59 0.99
CA ALA A 820 -22.09 2.45 1.01
C ALA A 820 -22.62 2.15 2.42
N LEU A 821 -23.38 3.10 2.97
CA LEU A 821 -24.09 3.01 4.24
C LEU A 821 -25.45 3.69 4.10
N ALA A 822 -26.54 2.98 4.37
CA ALA A 822 -27.87 3.57 4.40
C ALA A 822 -28.18 4.12 5.78
N GLN A 823 -28.51 5.41 5.88
CA GLN A 823 -28.94 6.06 7.13
C GLN A 823 -30.46 6.21 7.23
N SER A 824 -31.17 5.93 6.14
CA SER A 824 -32.62 6.03 6.02
C SER A 824 -33.15 4.98 5.04
N ASP A 825 -34.46 4.69 5.10
CA ASP A 825 -35.12 3.75 4.18
C ASP A 825 -34.93 4.15 2.71
N LEU A 826 -34.91 5.46 2.42
CA LEU A 826 -34.70 6.00 1.07
C LEU A 826 -33.34 5.62 0.49
N GLU A 827 -32.34 5.43 1.33
CA GLU A 827 -30.98 5.08 0.92
C GLU A 827 -30.78 3.58 0.70
N THR A 828 -31.78 2.75 1.03
CA THR A 828 -31.71 1.29 0.81
C THR A 828 -31.76 0.95 -0.68
N ALA A 829 -30.99 -0.07 -1.07
CA ALA A 829 -30.97 -0.54 -2.47
C ALA A 829 -32.37 -0.98 -2.96
N ASP A 830 -33.16 -1.62 -2.08
CA ASP A 830 -34.53 -2.02 -2.39
C ASP A 830 -35.46 -0.83 -2.68
N ALA A 831 -35.41 0.23 -1.87
CA ALA A 831 -36.23 1.42 -2.07
C ALA A 831 -35.88 2.10 -3.41
N LYS A 832 -34.58 2.23 -3.70
CA LYS A 832 -34.09 2.77 -4.98
C LYS A 832 -34.53 1.94 -6.18
N ASN A 833 -34.38 0.61 -6.11
CA ASN A 833 -34.83 -0.30 -7.17
C ASN A 833 -36.34 -0.19 -7.42
N ARG A 834 -37.16 -0.05 -6.37
CA ARG A 834 -38.61 0.20 -6.51
C ARG A 834 -38.90 1.56 -7.15
N ALA A 835 -38.20 2.62 -6.73
CA ALA A 835 -38.38 3.97 -7.26
C ALA A 835 -37.99 4.07 -8.73
N LEU A 836 -36.87 3.47 -9.13
CA LEU A 836 -36.40 3.37 -10.51
C LEU A 836 -37.43 2.64 -11.38
N ARG A 837 -37.93 1.49 -10.93
CA ARG A 837 -38.97 0.72 -11.63
C ARG A 837 -40.24 1.54 -11.82
N ALA A 838 -40.69 2.25 -10.77
CA ALA A 838 -41.86 3.12 -10.84
C ALA A 838 -41.67 4.34 -11.77
N ALA A 839 -40.43 4.77 -11.99
CA ALA A 839 -40.09 5.84 -12.94
C ALA A 839 -40.05 5.37 -14.41
N GLY A 840 -40.16 4.07 -14.69
CA GLY A 840 -40.09 3.51 -16.03
C GLY A 840 -38.72 2.93 -16.43
N VAL A 841 -37.79 2.82 -15.48
CA VAL A 841 -36.50 2.14 -15.68
C VAL A 841 -36.72 0.63 -15.72
N ILE A 842 -35.97 -0.05 -16.58
CA ILE A 842 -35.96 -1.52 -16.65
C ILE A 842 -35.07 -2.05 -15.53
N VAL A 843 -35.69 -2.53 -14.45
CA VAL A 843 -34.98 -3.04 -13.25
C VAL A 843 -35.20 -4.54 -13.12
N PRO A 844 -34.15 -5.39 -13.22
CA PRO A 844 -34.28 -6.84 -13.06
C PRO A 844 -34.70 -7.20 -11.63
N GLU A 845 -35.07 -8.47 -11.40
CA GLU A 845 -35.41 -8.94 -10.04
C GLU A 845 -34.18 -9.14 -9.16
N THR A 846 -33.07 -9.58 -9.75
CA THR A 846 -31.77 -9.77 -9.10
C THR A 846 -30.65 -9.38 -10.08
N PHE A 847 -29.43 -9.21 -9.56
CA PHE A 847 -28.27 -8.89 -10.40
C PHE A 847 -28.01 -9.96 -11.47
N GLU A 848 -28.24 -11.24 -11.15
CA GLU A 848 -28.11 -12.39 -12.05
C GLU A 848 -28.94 -12.24 -13.34
N LYS A 849 -30.09 -11.56 -13.26
CA LYS A 849 -30.99 -11.38 -14.40
C LYS A 849 -30.65 -10.14 -15.25
N LEU A 850 -29.63 -9.37 -14.86
CA LEU A 850 -29.16 -8.20 -15.63
C LEU A 850 -28.78 -8.55 -17.08
N PRO A 851 -28.01 -9.63 -17.37
CA PRO A 851 -27.67 -10.01 -18.75
C PRO A 851 -28.91 -10.28 -19.62
N LEU A 852 -29.95 -10.90 -19.04
CA LEU A 852 -31.18 -11.24 -19.76
C LEU A 852 -31.94 -9.97 -20.20
N VAL A 853 -32.15 -9.03 -19.28
CA VAL A 853 -32.88 -7.79 -19.59
C VAL A 853 -32.10 -6.88 -20.55
N LEU A 854 -30.76 -6.90 -20.46
CA LEU A 854 -29.88 -6.22 -21.42
C LEU A 854 -30.08 -6.78 -22.84
N ALA A 855 -29.97 -8.11 -23.01
CA ALA A 855 -30.13 -8.76 -24.29
C ALA A 855 -31.52 -8.51 -24.90
N GLN A 856 -32.59 -8.63 -24.11
CA GLN A 856 -33.96 -8.39 -24.57
C GLN A 856 -34.16 -6.94 -25.06
N THR A 857 -33.66 -5.96 -24.31
CA THR A 857 -33.78 -4.55 -24.65
C THR A 857 -32.96 -4.21 -25.90
N TYR A 858 -31.73 -4.70 -25.99
CA TYR A 858 -30.87 -4.55 -27.16
C TYR A 858 -31.54 -5.12 -28.43
N GLN A 859 -32.04 -6.35 -28.37
CA GLN A 859 -32.73 -6.98 -29.49
C GLN A 859 -34.00 -6.22 -29.91
N ALA A 860 -34.72 -5.62 -28.96
CA ALA A 860 -35.86 -4.77 -29.28
C ALA A 860 -35.45 -3.48 -30.02
N LEU A 861 -34.31 -2.88 -29.67
CA LEU A 861 -33.77 -1.70 -30.36
C LEU A 861 -33.22 -2.02 -31.77
N VAL A 862 -32.60 -3.20 -31.94
CA VAL A 862 -32.19 -3.71 -33.26
C VAL A 862 -33.41 -3.95 -34.15
N LYS A 863 -34.45 -4.61 -33.65
CA LYS A 863 -35.71 -4.84 -34.40
C LYS A 863 -36.42 -3.53 -34.81
N LYS A 864 -36.28 -2.47 -34.00
CA LYS A 864 -36.81 -1.14 -34.31
C LYS A 864 -35.93 -0.33 -35.29
N GLY A 865 -34.78 -0.85 -35.70
CA GLY A 865 -33.83 -0.14 -36.57
C GLY A 865 -33.11 1.03 -35.88
N ILE A 866 -33.17 1.13 -34.55
CA ILE A 866 -32.47 2.18 -33.78
C ILE A 866 -30.98 1.86 -33.66
N ILE A 867 -30.65 0.57 -33.52
CA ILE A 867 -29.28 0.05 -33.52
C ILE A 867 -29.05 -0.70 -34.83
N ASN A 868 -28.03 -0.27 -35.57
CA ASN A 868 -27.54 -0.95 -36.76
C ASN A 868 -26.27 -1.72 -36.40
N VAL A 869 -26.36 -3.06 -36.42
CA VAL A 869 -25.24 -3.93 -36.05
C VAL A 869 -24.13 -3.79 -37.08
N ARG A 870 -22.93 -3.41 -36.61
CA ARG A 870 -21.74 -3.26 -37.46
C ARG A 870 -20.96 -4.56 -37.53
N PRO A 871 -20.33 -4.89 -38.68
CA PRO A 871 -19.39 -6.00 -38.77
C PRO A 871 -18.24 -5.84 -37.78
N GLU A 872 -17.79 -6.94 -37.19
CA GLU A 872 -16.65 -6.95 -36.26
C GLU A 872 -15.35 -6.64 -37.05
N PRO A 873 -14.60 -5.58 -36.69
CA PRO A 873 -13.38 -5.23 -37.40
C PRO A 873 -12.24 -6.18 -37.04
N GLU A 874 -11.27 -6.32 -37.95
CA GLU A 874 -10.04 -7.06 -37.64
C GLU A 874 -9.24 -6.40 -36.51
N THR A 875 -8.90 -7.19 -35.51
CA THR A 875 -8.05 -6.82 -34.38
C THR A 875 -6.58 -6.86 -34.76
N PRO A 876 -5.83 -5.75 -34.64
CA PRO A 876 -4.38 -5.77 -34.71
C PRO A 876 -3.81 -6.79 -33.70
N LYS A 877 -2.87 -7.63 -34.14
CA LYS A 877 -2.16 -8.57 -33.27
C LYS A 877 -1.03 -7.85 -32.56
N ILE A 878 -1.13 -7.73 -31.24
CA ILE A 878 -0.05 -7.21 -30.40
C ILE A 878 0.76 -8.42 -29.90
N PRO A 879 2.10 -8.39 -29.97
CA PRO A 879 2.93 -9.45 -29.41
C PRO A 879 2.67 -9.62 -27.92
N ILE A 880 2.79 -10.86 -27.43
CA ILE A 880 2.74 -11.14 -26.01
C ILE A 880 4.04 -10.65 -25.37
N ASP A 881 3.93 -9.97 -24.22
CA ASP A 881 5.08 -9.58 -23.41
C ASP A 881 5.96 -10.78 -23.07
N TYR A 882 7.28 -10.59 -23.15
CA TYR A 882 8.24 -11.66 -22.86
C TYR A 882 8.06 -12.23 -21.44
N SER A 883 7.85 -11.38 -20.43
CA SER A 883 7.62 -11.82 -19.05
C SER A 883 6.38 -12.69 -18.95
N TRP A 884 5.31 -12.33 -19.66
CA TRP A 884 4.07 -13.09 -19.66
C TRP A 884 4.19 -14.42 -20.40
N ALA A 885 4.83 -14.42 -21.56
CA ALA A 885 5.11 -15.65 -22.31
C ALA A 885 6.02 -16.61 -21.50
N GLN A 886 6.97 -16.08 -20.74
CA GLN A 886 7.83 -16.88 -19.86
C GLN A 886 7.05 -17.47 -18.68
N GLU A 887 6.18 -16.68 -18.02
CA GLU A 887 5.32 -17.15 -16.92
C GLU A 887 4.36 -18.26 -17.36
N LEU A 888 3.79 -18.14 -18.58
CA LEU A 888 2.93 -19.16 -19.17
C LEU A 888 3.70 -20.38 -19.72
N GLY A 889 5.04 -20.37 -19.69
CA GLY A 889 5.87 -21.45 -20.23
C GLY A 889 5.85 -21.55 -21.76
N LEU A 890 5.40 -20.52 -22.47
CA LEU A 890 5.33 -20.48 -23.94
C LEU A 890 6.71 -20.29 -24.58
N VAL A 891 7.63 -19.65 -23.86
CA VAL A 891 8.99 -19.39 -24.32
C VAL A 891 9.99 -19.79 -23.25
N ARG A 892 11.19 -20.21 -23.70
CA ARG A 892 12.34 -20.45 -22.85
C ARG A 892 13.50 -19.58 -23.31
N LYS A 893 14.16 -18.89 -22.37
CA LYS A 893 15.40 -18.17 -22.62
C LYS A 893 16.48 -18.73 -21.71
N PRO A 894 17.63 -19.17 -22.26
CA PRO A 894 18.73 -19.64 -21.42
C PRO A 894 19.21 -18.50 -20.52
N ALA A 895 19.46 -18.80 -19.25
CA ALA A 895 20.05 -17.85 -18.32
C ALA A 895 21.45 -17.46 -18.80
N SER A 896 21.72 -16.16 -18.90
CA SER A 896 23.04 -15.65 -19.32
C SER A 896 24.08 -15.72 -18.20
N PHE A 897 23.64 -15.85 -16.95
CA PHE A 897 24.47 -15.84 -15.77
C PHE A 897 24.09 -16.98 -14.84
N VAL A 898 25.09 -17.53 -14.16
CA VAL A 898 24.93 -18.53 -13.09
C VAL A 898 25.63 -17.96 -11.86
N SER A 899 24.86 -17.72 -10.78
CA SER A 899 25.38 -17.39 -9.47
C SER A 899 24.97 -18.49 -8.49
N THR A 900 25.88 -18.87 -7.59
CA THR A 900 25.61 -19.97 -6.64
C THR A 900 26.00 -19.66 -5.19
N ILE A 901 26.42 -18.42 -4.91
CA ILE A 901 26.92 -18.02 -3.58
C ILE A 901 25.85 -17.33 -2.73
N CYS A 902 24.86 -16.69 -3.36
CA CYS A 902 23.87 -15.87 -2.71
C CYS A 902 22.55 -15.88 -3.51
N ASP A 903 21.41 -15.87 -2.82
CA ASP A 903 20.08 -15.67 -3.41
C ASP A 903 19.29 -14.65 -2.57
N ASP A 904 18.98 -13.51 -3.15
CA ASP A 904 18.27 -12.38 -2.55
C ASP A 904 16.82 -12.26 -3.03
N ARG A 905 16.37 -13.17 -3.89
CA ARG A 905 15.04 -13.10 -4.53
C ARG A 905 13.92 -13.65 -3.64
N GLY A 906 14.28 -14.43 -2.61
CA GLY A 906 13.34 -15.04 -1.67
C GLY A 906 12.79 -14.06 -0.64
N GLN A 907 11.99 -14.58 0.30
CA GLN A 907 11.54 -13.80 1.48
C GLN A 907 12.70 -13.37 2.38
N GLU A 908 13.81 -14.09 2.29
CA GLU A 908 15.00 -13.88 3.09
C GLU A 908 16.25 -14.12 2.25
N LEU A 909 17.30 -13.34 2.54
CA LEU A 909 18.62 -13.49 1.94
C LEU A 909 19.23 -14.84 2.31
N LEU A 910 19.69 -15.59 1.31
CA LEU A 910 20.38 -16.87 1.49
C LEU A 910 21.86 -16.72 1.15
N TYR A 911 22.75 -17.10 2.06
CA TYR A 911 24.19 -17.29 1.79
C TYR A 911 24.48 -18.78 1.65
N ALA A 912 24.80 -19.20 0.41
CA ALA A 912 24.99 -20.61 0.04
C ALA A 912 23.89 -21.55 0.59
N GLY A 913 22.63 -21.08 0.57
CA GLY A 913 21.46 -21.82 1.06
C GLY A 913 21.15 -21.64 2.55
N MET A 914 22.02 -21.01 3.33
CA MET A 914 21.75 -20.66 4.74
C MET A 914 21.02 -19.32 4.82
N ARG A 915 19.89 -19.27 5.53
CA ARG A 915 19.15 -18.02 5.77
C ARG A 915 19.97 -17.05 6.59
N ILE A 916 19.87 -15.75 6.30
CA ILE A 916 20.58 -14.72 7.05
C ILE A 916 20.20 -14.75 8.55
N SER A 917 18.97 -15.10 8.91
CA SER A 917 18.55 -15.31 10.30
C SER A 917 19.32 -16.45 10.96
N ASP A 918 19.55 -17.55 10.24
CA ASP A 918 20.27 -18.72 10.75
C ASP A 918 21.78 -18.40 10.89
N VAL A 919 22.34 -17.58 9.99
CA VAL A 919 23.71 -17.05 10.11
C VAL A 919 23.93 -16.32 11.43
N PHE A 920 22.99 -15.45 11.83
CA PHE A 920 23.07 -14.72 13.10
C PHE A 920 22.68 -15.59 14.31
N LYS A 921 21.65 -16.43 14.18
CA LYS A 921 21.20 -17.33 15.24
C LYS A 921 22.28 -18.31 15.67
N GLU A 922 23.10 -18.75 14.73
CA GLU A 922 24.17 -19.71 14.96
C GLU A 922 25.56 -19.07 15.19
N ASP A 923 25.62 -17.74 15.27
CA ASP A 923 26.80 -16.92 15.59
C ASP A 923 28.09 -17.35 14.85
N ILE A 924 27.97 -17.55 13.52
CA ILE A 924 29.08 -18.08 12.73
C ILE A 924 30.17 -17.04 12.39
N GLY A 925 29.95 -15.76 12.72
CA GLY A 925 30.90 -14.66 12.54
C GLY A 925 31.24 -14.32 11.09
N ILE A 926 32.19 -13.39 10.90
CA ILE A 926 32.65 -12.98 9.56
C ILE A 926 33.38 -14.13 8.87
N GLY A 927 34.14 -14.92 9.64
CA GLY A 927 34.81 -16.11 9.11
C GLY A 927 33.81 -17.14 8.56
N GLY A 928 32.68 -17.34 9.24
CA GLY A 928 31.61 -18.23 8.79
C GLY A 928 30.89 -17.70 7.55
N VAL A 929 30.59 -16.40 7.49
CA VAL A 929 30.00 -15.78 6.28
C VAL A 929 30.93 -15.91 5.08
N LEU A 930 32.24 -15.64 5.25
CA LEU A 930 33.23 -15.86 4.19
C LEU A 930 33.27 -17.33 3.76
N SER A 931 33.13 -18.26 4.72
CA SER A 931 33.09 -19.68 4.38
C SER A 931 31.91 -20.06 3.47
N LEU A 932 30.73 -19.50 3.74
CA LEU A 932 29.55 -19.71 2.89
C LEU A 932 29.73 -19.05 1.52
N LEU A 933 30.18 -17.80 1.47
CA LEU A 933 30.24 -17.04 0.22
C LEU A 933 31.37 -17.49 -0.71
N TRP A 934 32.55 -17.80 -0.17
CA TRP A 934 33.72 -18.13 -0.99
C TRP A 934 33.81 -19.63 -1.26
N PHE A 935 33.46 -20.45 -0.26
CA PHE A 935 33.62 -21.90 -0.35
C PHE A 935 32.30 -22.65 -0.50
N LYS A 936 31.15 -21.99 -0.27
CA LYS A 936 29.83 -22.64 -0.24
C LYS A 936 29.78 -23.82 0.74
N ARG A 937 30.58 -23.73 1.81
CA ARG A 937 30.66 -24.73 2.88
C ARG A 937 30.55 -24.02 4.21
N ARG A 938 29.91 -24.67 5.17
CA ARG A 938 29.97 -24.26 6.57
C ARG A 938 31.23 -24.84 7.18
N LEU A 939 32.26 -24.02 7.32
CA LEU A 939 33.51 -24.47 7.92
C LEU A 939 33.38 -24.66 9.44
N PRO A 940 34.22 -25.52 10.04
CA PRO A 940 34.30 -25.66 11.49
C PRO A 940 34.63 -24.32 12.16
N ALA A 941 34.14 -24.11 13.40
CA ALA A 941 34.32 -22.86 14.13
C ALA A 941 35.80 -22.44 14.26
N TYR A 942 36.72 -23.39 14.46
CA TYR A 942 38.15 -23.09 14.54
C TYR A 942 38.71 -22.53 13.22
N ALA A 943 38.19 -22.98 12.08
CA ALA A 943 38.60 -22.55 10.75
C ALA A 943 38.02 -21.17 10.43
N CYS A 944 36.75 -20.92 10.78
CA CYS A 944 36.15 -19.59 10.71
C CYS A 944 36.97 -18.58 11.55
N LYS A 945 37.32 -18.96 12.78
CA LYS A 945 38.12 -18.10 13.65
C LYS A 945 39.53 -17.88 13.12
N PHE A 946 40.15 -18.88 12.50
CA PHE A 946 41.44 -18.72 11.83
C PHE A 946 41.37 -17.72 10.68
N ILE A 947 40.32 -17.78 9.84
CA ILE A 947 40.09 -16.82 8.75
C ILE A 947 40.01 -15.39 9.32
N GLU A 948 39.27 -15.18 10.40
CA GLU A 948 39.19 -13.87 11.06
C GLU A 948 40.56 -13.40 11.59
N MET A 949 41.35 -14.31 12.17
CA MET A 949 42.72 -13.99 12.61
C MET A 949 43.61 -13.54 11.45
N VAL A 950 43.49 -14.18 10.30
CA VAL A 950 44.21 -13.76 9.08
C VAL A 950 43.83 -12.34 8.67
N LEU A 951 42.53 -12.01 8.68
CA LEU A 951 42.06 -10.65 8.35
C LEU A 951 42.60 -9.60 9.33
N MET A 952 42.62 -9.91 10.63
CA MET A 952 43.15 -9.01 11.66
C MET A 952 44.66 -8.75 11.48
N LEU A 953 45.43 -9.80 11.15
CA LEU A 953 46.88 -9.68 10.98
C LEU A 953 47.29 -8.98 9.69
N THR A 954 46.45 -9.06 8.66
CA THR A 954 46.68 -8.43 7.36
C THR A 954 46.03 -7.06 7.24
N ALA A 955 45.36 -6.57 8.30
CA ALA A 955 44.58 -5.34 8.28
C ALA A 955 45.40 -4.11 7.82
N ASP A 956 46.57 -3.87 8.42
CA ASP A 956 47.45 -2.77 8.04
C ASP A 956 48.94 -3.07 8.32
N HIS A 957 49.83 -2.34 7.66
CA HIS A 957 51.29 -2.43 7.86
C HIS A 957 51.98 -1.06 7.70
N GLY A 958 51.26 0.01 8.02
CA GLY A 958 51.74 1.38 7.99
C GLY A 958 51.74 2.04 6.61
N PRO A 959 51.94 3.37 6.54
CA PRO A 959 51.68 4.19 5.36
C PRO A 959 52.75 4.07 4.26
N ALA A 960 53.87 3.38 4.52
CA ALA A 960 55.01 3.31 3.61
C ALA A 960 54.88 2.21 2.55
N VAL A 961 53.95 1.27 2.72
CA VAL A 961 53.71 0.24 1.71
C VAL A 961 52.97 0.83 0.51
N SER A 962 53.25 0.29 -0.69
CA SER A 962 52.78 0.84 -1.96
C SER A 962 51.28 1.17 -1.97
N GLY A 963 50.43 0.26 -1.48
CA GLY A 963 48.98 0.49 -1.49
C GLY A 963 48.50 1.54 -0.47
N ALA A 964 49.12 1.59 0.71
CA ALA A 964 48.79 2.61 1.71
C ALA A 964 49.23 4.00 1.21
N HIS A 965 50.44 4.10 0.65
CA HIS A 965 50.95 5.33 0.07
C HIS A 965 50.04 5.85 -1.06
N ASN A 966 49.66 4.98 -2.01
CA ASN A 966 48.76 5.36 -3.10
C ASN A 966 47.38 5.80 -2.59
N THR A 967 46.85 5.13 -1.56
CA THR A 967 45.59 5.53 -0.93
C THR A 967 45.69 6.92 -0.32
N ILE A 968 46.78 7.20 0.40
CA ILE A 968 47.05 8.49 1.04
C ILE A 968 47.20 9.60 0.00
N VAL A 969 48.01 9.40 -1.04
CA VAL A 969 48.23 10.39 -2.10
C VAL A 969 46.91 10.72 -2.80
N THR A 970 46.10 9.70 -3.09
CA THR A 970 44.80 9.86 -3.76
C THR A 970 43.77 10.58 -2.86
N ALA A 971 43.75 10.26 -1.56
CA ALA A 971 42.90 10.94 -0.58
C ALA A 971 43.26 12.43 -0.46
N ARG A 972 44.57 12.73 -0.42
CA ARG A 972 45.14 14.08 -0.41
C ARG A 972 44.88 14.85 -1.70
N ALA A 973 44.71 14.16 -2.82
CA ALA A 973 44.27 14.75 -4.08
C ALA A 973 42.76 15.10 -4.12
N GLY A 974 42.06 14.99 -2.99
CA GLY A 974 40.65 15.39 -2.87
C GLY A 974 39.65 14.33 -3.34
N LYS A 975 40.10 13.12 -3.68
CA LYS A 975 39.21 12.04 -4.14
C LYS A 975 38.37 11.45 -3.00
N ASP A 976 37.34 10.70 -3.37
CA ASP A 976 36.44 9.98 -2.46
C ASP A 976 37.08 8.67 -1.95
N LEU A 977 36.38 8.03 -1.00
CA LEU A 977 36.84 6.81 -0.33
C LEU A 977 37.11 5.67 -1.32
N VAL A 978 36.18 5.45 -2.27
CA VAL A 978 36.26 4.33 -3.21
C VAL A 978 37.42 4.55 -4.17
N SER A 979 37.52 5.73 -4.76
CA SER A 979 38.65 6.08 -5.64
C SER A 979 40.00 5.91 -4.95
N SER A 980 40.11 6.38 -3.70
CA SER A 980 41.36 6.32 -2.94
C SER A 980 41.73 4.88 -2.56
N LEU A 981 40.74 4.10 -2.10
CA LEU A 981 40.90 2.69 -1.79
C LEU A 981 41.31 1.90 -3.04
N CYS A 982 40.64 2.08 -4.18
CA CYS A 982 40.97 1.40 -5.43
C CYS A 982 42.39 1.72 -5.89
N ALA A 983 42.84 2.98 -5.79
CA ALA A 983 44.21 3.36 -6.13
C ALA A 983 45.26 2.61 -5.28
N GLY A 984 44.94 2.34 -4.01
CA GLY A 984 45.75 1.49 -3.15
C GLY A 984 45.67 0.00 -3.50
N LEU A 985 44.46 -0.53 -3.65
CA LEU A 985 44.22 -1.95 -3.94
C LEU A 985 44.82 -2.40 -5.27
N LEU A 986 44.84 -1.54 -6.29
CA LEU A 986 45.46 -1.83 -7.59
C LEU A 986 46.98 -1.99 -7.51
N THR A 987 47.60 -1.69 -6.36
CA THR A 987 49.02 -2.02 -6.14
C THR A 987 49.24 -3.46 -5.66
N ILE A 988 48.18 -4.14 -5.22
CA ILE A 988 48.25 -5.52 -4.72
C ILE A 988 48.37 -6.48 -5.92
N GLY A 989 49.39 -7.34 -5.89
CA GLY A 989 49.74 -8.30 -6.92
C GLY A 989 51.08 -8.98 -6.61
N ASP A 990 51.82 -9.42 -7.62
CA ASP A 990 53.01 -10.27 -7.44
C ASP A 990 54.09 -9.69 -6.50
N ARG A 991 54.32 -8.37 -6.57
CA ARG A 991 55.38 -7.70 -5.77
C ARG A 991 54.90 -7.22 -4.40
N PHE A 992 53.61 -6.96 -4.24
CA PHE A 992 53.01 -6.46 -3.00
C PHE A 992 51.75 -7.25 -2.71
N GLY A 993 51.79 -8.13 -1.70
CA GLY A 993 50.67 -8.99 -1.31
C GLY A 993 50.66 -10.40 -1.91
N GLY A 994 51.36 -10.66 -3.02
CA GLY A 994 51.43 -11.99 -3.65
C GLY A 994 52.27 -13.05 -2.92
N ALA A 995 52.92 -12.69 -1.81
CA ALA A 995 53.80 -13.60 -1.07
C ALA A 995 53.05 -14.76 -0.38
N LEU A 996 51.77 -14.56 -0.02
CA LEU A 996 50.94 -15.60 0.61
C LEU A 996 50.69 -16.76 -0.34
N ASP A 997 50.24 -16.44 -1.56
CA ASP A 997 49.89 -17.40 -2.60
C ASP A 997 51.12 -18.15 -3.10
N GLY A 998 52.21 -17.39 -3.38
CA GLY A 998 53.47 -17.97 -3.82
C GLY A 998 54.15 -18.88 -2.77
N ALA A 999 54.00 -18.59 -1.48
CA ALA A 999 54.48 -19.49 -0.43
C ALA A 999 53.60 -20.75 -0.34
N ALA A 1000 52.28 -20.60 -0.37
CA ALA A 1000 51.35 -21.73 -0.34
C ALA A 1000 51.62 -22.71 -1.49
N GLU A 1001 51.80 -22.21 -2.73
CA GLU A 1001 52.11 -23.03 -3.90
C GLU A 1001 53.48 -23.72 -3.79
N GLN A 1002 54.54 -22.99 -3.42
CA GLN A 1002 55.90 -23.55 -3.35
C GLN A 1002 56.02 -24.66 -2.31
N PHE A 1003 55.51 -24.43 -1.10
CA PHE A 1003 55.60 -25.40 0.00
C PHE A 1003 54.69 -26.60 -0.23
N SER A 1004 53.45 -26.38 -0.69
CA SER A 1004 52.54 -27.49 -0.99
C SER A 1004 53.08 -28.37 -2.12
N SER A 1005 53.55 -27.78 -3.23
CA SER A 1005 54.10 -28.56 -4.36
C SER A 1005 55.35 -29.35 -3.97
N ALA A 1006 56.24 -28.79 -3.14
CA ALA A 1006 57.43 -29.49 -2.67
C ALA A 1006 57.08 -30.67 -1.76
N TYR A 1007 56.13 -30.46 -0.84
CA TYR A 1007 55.60 -31.50 0.03
C TYR A 1007 54.91 -32.61 -0.78
N ASP A 1008 54.08 -32.26 -1.75
CA ASP A 1008 53.30 -33.20 -2.58
C ASP A 1008 54.20 -34.04 -3.50
N LYS A 1009 55.34 -33.48 -3.94
CA LYS A 1009 56.39 -34.21 -4.68
C LYS A 1009 57.26 -35.10 -3.79
N SER A 1010 56.97 -35.16 -2.49
CA SER A 1010 57.75 -35.92 -1.50
C SER A 1010 59.24 -35.52 -1.46
N LEU A 1011 59.58 -34.27 -1.80
CA LEU A 1011 60.94 -33.77 -1.67
C LEU A 1011 61.28 -33.60 -0.18
N SER A 1012 62.44 -34.04 0.28
CA SER A 1012 62.87 -33.69 1.64
C SER A 1012 63.09 -32.17 1.78
N PRO A 1013 62.92 -31.57 2.98
CA PRO A 1013 63.17 -30.14 3.20
C PRO A 1013 64.53 -29.65 2.69
N ARG A 1014 65.56 -30.51 2.77
CA ARG A 1014 66.93 -30.21 2.30
C ARG A 1014 67.04 -30.24 0.78
N GLU A 1015 66.35 -31.16 0.11
CA GLU A 1015 66.27 -31.21 -1.35
C GLU A 1015 65.52 -30.00 -1.90
N PHE A 1016 64.41 -29.61 -1.26
CA PHE A 1016 63.66 -28.41 -1.62
C PHE A 1016 64.53 -27.15 -1.56
N VAL A 1017 65.19 -26.90 -0.42
CA VAL A 1017 66.10 -25.74 -0.26
C VAL A 1017 67.24 -25.76 -1.30
N THR A 1018 67.78 -26.95 -1.59
CA THR A 1018 68.85 -27.11 -2.58
C THR A 1018 68.35 -26.86 -4.00
N SER A 1019 67.14 -27.31 -4.32
CA SER A 1019 66.50 -27.11 -5.64
C SER A 1019 66.25 -25.62 -5.93
N MET A 1020 65.75 -24.87 -4.94
CA MET A 1020 65.51 -23.43 -5.08
C MET A 1020 66.81 -22.65 -5.27
N ARG A 1021 67.86 -23.02 -4.52
CA ARG A 1021 69.20 -22.46 -4.72
C ARG A 1021 69.74 -22.75 -6.13
N LYS A 1022 69.60 -23.99 -6.64
CA LYS A 1022 70.05 -24.35 -8.01
C LYS A 1022 69.32 -23.56 -9.08
N GLN A 1023 68.05 -23.24 -8.87
CA GLN A 1023 67.23 -22.42 -9.77
C GLN A 1023 67.46 -20.92 -9.60
N ASN A 1024 68.36 -20.50 -8.69
CA ASN A 1024 68.59 -19.11 -8.31
C ASN A 1024 67.31 -18.37 -7.85
N LYS A 1025 66.41 -19.08 -7.17
CA LYS A 1025 65.15 -18.55 -6.62
C LYS A 1025 65.21 -18.51 -5.09
N LEU A 1026 64.69 -17.43 -4.52
CA LEU A 1026 64.42 -17.34 -3.08
C LEU A 1026 63.15 -18.14 -2.75
N ILE A 1027 63.11 -18.70 -1.54
CA ILE A 1027 61.92 -19.41 -1.04
C ILE A 1027 60.92 -18.35 -0.56
N LEU A 1028 59.74 -18.29 -1.19
CA LEU A 1028 58.68 -17.37 -0.81
C LEU A 1028 58.14 -17.74 0.57
N GLY A 1029 57.90 -16.75 1.42
CA GLY A 1029 57.52 -16.98 2.81
C GLY A 1029 58.68 -17.18 3.80
N ILE A 1030 59.94 -17.22 3.33
CA ILE A 1030 61.13 -17.32 4.19
C ILE A 1030 61.94 -16.02 4.14
N GLY A 1031 62.24 -15.47 5.31
CA GLY A 1031 63.09 -14.31 5.51
C GLY A 1031 62.36 -13.10 6.07
N HIS A 1032 63.05 -12.39 6.97
CA HIS A 1032 62.57 -11.15 7.55
C HIS A 1032 63.70 -10.10 7.65
N LYS A 1033 63.37 -8.80 7.54
CA LYS A 1033 64.36 -7.70 7.61
C LYS A 1033 64.97 -7.53 9.02
N ILE A 1034 64.13 -7.58 10.06
CA ILE A 1034 64.51 -7.33 11.47
C ILE A 1034 64.43 -8.59 12.36
N LYS A 1035 63.32 -9.34 12.31
CA LYS A 1035 63.06 -10.54 13.11
C LYS A 1035 63.99 -11.71 12.76
N SER A 1036 64.26 -12.55 13.74
CA SER A 1036 65.17 -13.70 13.66
C SER A 1036 64.74 -14.80 14.63
N ARG A 1037 65.49 -15.92 14.74
CA ARG A 1037 65.12 -17.01 15.68
C ARG A 1037 65.06 -16.56 17.14
N THR A 1038 65.93 -15.65 17.54
CA THR A 1038 66.01 -15.13 18.92
C THR A 1038 65.03 -13.98 19.18
N ASN A 1039 64.50 -13.35 18.12
CA ASN A 1039 63.48 -12.31 18.15
C ASN A 1039 62.37 -12.66 17.15
N PRO A 1040 61.45 -13.58 17.51
CA PRO A 1040 60.45 -14.11 16.58
C PRO A 1040 59.43 -13.04 16.16
N ASP A 1041 58.83 -13.24 14.98
CA ASP A 1041 57.65 -12.46 14.58
C ASP A 1041 56.43 -12.97 15.37
N LEU A 1042 55.95 -12.16 16.31
CA LEU A 1042 54.81 -12.52 17.17
C LEU A 1042 53.55 -12.85 16.36
N ARG A 1043 53.37 -12.29 15.16
CA ARG A 1043 52.22 -12.60 14.30
C ARG A 1043 52.26 -14.05 13.84
N VAL A 1044 53.45 -14.55 13.49
CA VAL A 1044 53.69 -15.94 13.12
C VAL A 1044 53.45 -16.86 14.31
N GLU A 1045 53.96 -16.51 15.49
CA GLU A 1045 53.76 -17.30 16.70
C GLU A 1045 52.27 -17.42 17.07
N ILE A 1046 51.50 -16.34 16.96
CA ILE A 1046 50.05 -16.34 17.26
C ILE A 1046 49.29 -17.36 16.41
N ILE A 1047 49.46 -17.31 15.08
CA ILE A 1047 48.71 -18.21 14.16
C ILE A 1047 49.24 -19.64 14.19
N LYS A 1048 50.56 -19.81 14.38
CA LYS A 1048 51.19 -21.13 14.52
C LYS A 1048 50.69 -21.84 15.76
N ASN A 1049 50.68 -21.17 16.91
CA ASN A 1049 50.19 -21.74 18.18
C ASN A 1049 48.70 -22.05 18.11
N TYR A 1050 47.91 -21.15 17.50
CA TYR A 1050 46.49 -21.39 17.29
C TYR A 1050 46.25 -22.65 16.44
N ALA A 1051 46.92 -22.76 15.29
CA ALA A 1051 46.77 -23.91 14.40
C ALA A 1051 47.22 -25.22 15.08
N LYS A 1052 48.36 -25.23 15.78
CA LYS A 1052 48.83 -26.41 16.52
C LYS A 1052 47.87 -26.87 17.61
N ALA A 1053 47.12 -25.95 18.21
CA ALA A 1053 46.16 -26.28 19.25
C ALA A 1053 44.78 -26.72 18.71
N HIS A 1054 44.38 -26.28 17.52
CA HIS A 1054 42.99 -26.43 17.05
C HIS A 1054 42.82 -27.17 15.71
N PHE A 1055 43.85 -27.22 14.86
CA PHE A 1055 43.73 -27.90 13.57
C PHE A 1055 43.88 -29.42 13.76
N PRO A 1056 43.10 -30.25 13.04
CA PRO A 1056 43.24 -31.70 13.12
C PRO A 1056 44.62 -32.19 12.69
N SER A 1057 45.24 -31.54 11.70
CA SER A 1057 46.57 -31.85 11.20
C SER A 1057 47.20 -30.63 10.53
N THR A 1058 48.53 -30.53 10.59
CA THR A 1058 49.32 -29.43 10.00
C THR A 1058 50.58 -29.91 9.25
N PRO A 1059 50.46 -30.88 8.32
CA PRO A 1059 51.61 -31.52 7.70
C PRO A 1059 52.46 -30.56 6.86
N VAL A 1060 51.84 -29.57 6.19
CA VAL A 1060 52.60 -28.61 5.38
C VAL A 1060 53.30 -27.58 6.27
N LEU A 1061 52.70 -27.18 7.40
CA LEU A 1061 53.38 -26.39 8.42
C LEU A 1061 54.60 -27.11 8.99
N ASP A 1062 54.48 -28.40 9.33
CA ASP A 1062 55.59 -29.18 9.88
C ASP A 1062 56.74 -29.30 8.89
N TYR A 1063 56.42 -29.49 7.61
CA TYR A 1063 57.38 -29.44 6.53
C TYR A 1063 58.07 -28.07 6.42
N ALA A 1064 57.30 -26.97 6.51
CA ALA A 1064 57.82 -25.62 6.45
C ALA A 1064 58.73 -25.25 7.64
N LEU A 1065 58.41 -25.69 8.86
CA LEU A 1065 59.26 -25.50 10.05
C LEU A 1065 60.58 -26.30 9.95
N ALA A 1066 60.55 -27.47 9.31
CA ALA A 1066 61.77 -28.21 9.00
C ALA A 1066 62.63 -27.48 7.96
N VAL A 1067 62.01 -26.86 6.95
CA VAL A 1067 62.70 -25.98 5.99
C VAL A 1067 63.30 -24.75 6.70
N GLU A 1068 62.55 -24.10 7.59
CA GLU A 1068 63.00 -22.96 8.40
C GLU A 1068 64.25 -23.32 9.23
N THR A 1069 64.28 -24.50 9.84
CA THR A 1069 65.44 -24.97 10.61
C THR A 1069 66.71 -25.01 9.74
N ILE A 1070 66.57 -25.40 8.47
CA ILE A 1070 67.67 -25.47 7.49
C ILE A 1070 68.06 -24.08 6.98
N THR A 1071 67.10 -23.18 6.77
CA THR A 1071 67.39 -21.83 6.26
C THR A 1071 68.01 -20.95 7.34
N THR A 1072 67.50 -21.04 8.56
CA THR A 1072 68.01 -20.26 9.70
C THR A 1072 69.39 -20.71 10.17
N SER A 1073 69.78 -21.97 9.92
CA SER A 1073 71.17 -22.41 10.13
C SER A 1073 72.16 -21.74 9.17
N LYS A 1074 71.69 -21.13 8.07
CA LYS A 1074 72.53 -20.34 7.15
C LYS A 1074 72.60 -18.88 7.56
N LYS A 1075 71.48 -18.30 7.98
CA LYS A 1075 71.40 -16.91 8.47
C LYS A 1075 70.20 -16.78 9.40
N ASP A 1076 70.41 -16.20 10.57
CA ASP A 1076 69.44 -16.21 11.68
C ASP A 1076 68.09 -15.54 11.35
N ASN A 1077 68.08 -14.61 10.39
CA ASN A 1077 66.88 -13.89 9.96
C ASN A 1077 66.09 -14.56 8.82
N LEU A 1078 66.51 -15.76 8.38
CA LEU A 1078 65.79 -16.56 7.37
C LEU A 1078 64.69 -17.44 8.01
N ILE A 1079 63.87 -16.81 8.85
CA ILE A 1079 62.72 -17.40 9.54
C ILE A 1079 61.48 -17.47 8.64
N LEU A 1080 60.50 -18.30 8.99
CA LEU A 1080 59.18 -18.28 8.36
C LEU A 1080 58.49 -16.95 8.69
N ASN A 1081 58.11 -16.19 7.65
CA ASN A 1081 57.43 -14.92 7.82
C ASN A 1081 55.90 -15.09 7.88
N VAL A 1082 55.18 -14.02 8.22
CA VAL A 1082 53.72 -14.05 8.39
C VAL A 1082 52.98 -14.45 7.10
N ASP A 1083 53.46 -13.99 5.93
CA ASP A 1083 52.86 -14.32 4.64
C ASP A 1083 52.98 -15.83 4.34
N GLY A 1084 54.17 -16.40 4.58
CA GLY A 1084 54.44 -17.83 4.45
C GLY A 1084 53.62 -18.67 5.42
N ALA A 1085 53.59 -18.27 6.69
CA ALA A 1085 52.83 -18.96 7.73
C ALA A 1085 51.32 -18.96 7.43
N ILE A 1086 50.73 -17.83 6.99
CA ILE A 1086 49.32 -17.77 6.59
C ILE A 1086 49.07 -18.69 5.38
N GLY A 1087 49.88 -18.57 4.32
CA GLY A 1087 49.68 -19.36 3.09
C GLY A 1087 49.73 -20.87 3.35
N ILE A 1088 50.72 -21.32 4.12
CA ILE A 1088 50.89 -22.74 4.50
C ILE A 1088 49.75 -23.23 5.40
N LEU A 1089 49.39 -22.47 6.43
CA LEU A 1089 48.31 -22.84 7.33
C LEU A 1089 46.96 -22.85 6.62
N PHE A 1090 46.74 -21.99 5.63
CA PHE A 1090 45.52 -22.02 4.85
C PHE A 1090 45.43 -23.27 3.97
N VAL A 1091 46.55 -23.73 3.41
CA VAL A 1091 46.63 -25.02 2.70
C VAL A 1091 46.28 -26.17 3.65
N ASP A 1092 46.84 -26.18 4.86
CA ASP A 1092 46.53 -27.19 5.87
C ASP A 1092 45.05 -27.12 6.32
N LEU A 1093 44.47 -25.92 6.42
CA LEU A 1093 43.05 -25.72 6.74
C LEU A 1093 42.16 -26.32 5.65
N LEU A 1094 42.41 -26.00 4.38
CA LEU A 1094 41.59 -26.53 3.27
C LEU A 1094 41.74 -28.06 3.18
N ARG A 1095 42.96 -28.60 3.26
CA ARG A 1095 43.21 -30.04 3.10
C ARG A 1095 42.71 -30.88 4.28
N ASN A 1096 42.78 -30.36 5.51
CA ASN A 1096 42.59 -31.16 6.72
C ASN A 1096 41.36 -30.74 7.56
N SER A 1097 40.54 -29.80 7.11
CA SER A 1097 39.30 -29.43 7.80
C SER A 1097 38.17 -30.45 7.65
N GLY A 1098 38.29 -31.39 6.71
CA GLY A 1098 37.23 -32.33 6.34
C GLY A 1098 36.11 -31.72 5.50
N ALA A 1099 36.20 -30.43 5.15
CA ALA A 1099 35.19 -29.72 4.37
C ALA A 1099 35.42 -29.76 2.85
N PHE A 1100 36.62 -30.13 2.41
CA PHE A 1100 37.03 -30.12 1.00
C PHE A 1100 37.66 -31.44 0.60
N THR A 1101 37.45 -31.85 -0.65
CA THR A 1101 38.33 -32.85 -1.28
C THR A 1101 39.69 -32.24 -1.56
N ARG A 1102 40.65 -33.10 -1.91
CA ARG A 1102 41.99 -32.65 -2.24
C ARG A 1102 42.00 -31.75 -3.47
N GLU A 1103 41.20 -32.10 -4.47
CA GLU A 1103 41.04 -31.38 -5.73
C GLU A 1103 40.38 -30.02 -5.50
N GLU A 1104 39.31 -29.95 -4.69
CA GLU A 1104 38.67 -28.69 -4.30
C GLU A 1104 39.65 -27.76 -3.58
N ALA A 1105 40.42 -28.29 -2.61
CA ALA A 1105 41.42 -27.51 -1.88
C ALA A 1105 42.51 -26.94 -2.80
N GLU A 1106 43.00 -27.73 -3.76
CA GLU A 1106 43.98 -27.28 -4.75
C GLU A 1106 43.40 -26.23 -5.71
N GLU A 1107 42.16 -26.41 -6.14
CA GLU A 1107 41.45 -25.44 -6.97
C GLU A 1107 41.32 -24.09 -6.25
N TYR A 1108 40.91 -24.06 -4.98
CA TYR A 1108 40.77 -22.82 -4.21
C TYR A 1108 42.08 -22.07 -4.03
N ILE A 1109 43.20 -22.78 -3.85
CA ILE A 1109 44.52 -22.14 -3.84
C ILE A 1109 44.84 -21.57 -5.23
N LYS A 1110 44.67 -22.37 -6.29
CA LYS A 1110 45.00 -21.98 -7.67
C LYS A 1110 44.21 -20.77 -8.17
N ILE A 1111 42.94 -20.61 -7.79
CA ILE A 1111 42.11 -19.46 -8.19
C ILE A 1111 42.40 -18.19 -7.36
N GLY A 1112 43.36 -18.24 -6.42
CA GLY A 1112 43.86 -17.07 -5.71
C GLY A 1112 43.06 -16.66 -4.47
N THR A 1113 42.45 -17.62 -3.75
CA THR A 1113 41.71 -17.35 -2.51
C THR A 1113 42.56 -16.59 -1.48
N LEU A 1114 43.85 -16.91 -1.38
CA LEU A 1114 44.80 -16.24 -0.48
C LEU A 1114 45.03 -14.76 -0.83
N ASN A 1115 45.07 -14.43 -2.12
CA ASN A 1115 45.10 -13.04 -2.57
C ASN A 1115 43.82 -12.31 -2.16
N GLY A 1116 42.66 -12.98 -2.28
CA GLY A 1116 41.39 -12.47 -1.78
C GLY A 1116 41.41 -12.13 -0.29
N LEU A 1117 41.97 -13.00 0.55
CA LEU A 1117 42.11 -12.74 1.99
C LEU A 1117 43.01 -11.53 2.28
N PHE A 1118 44.14 -11.43 1.58
CA PHE A 1118 45.04 -10.30 1.76
C PHE A 1118 44.40 -8.98 1.32
N VAL A 1119 43.69 -8.97 0.19
CA VAL A 1119 42.94 -7.80 -0.31
C VAL A 1119 41.86 -7.39 0.69
N LEU A 1120 41.06 -8.34 1.17
CA LEU A 1120 39.98 -8.07 2.12
C LEU A 1120 40.53 -7.54 3.46
N GLY A 1121 41.57 -8.16 4.00
CA GLY A 1121 42.22 -7.69 5.22
C GLY A 1121 42.80 -6.28 5.03
N ARG A 1122 43.62 -6.08 3.99
CA ARG A 1122 44.32 -4.80 3.76
C ARG A 1122 43.39 -3.63 3.47
N THR A 1123 42.20 -3.91 2.93
CA THR A 1123 41.14 -2.91 2.73
C THR A 1123 40.80 -2.17 4.02
N ILE A 1124 40.84 -2.84 5.17
CA ILE A 1124 40.58 -2.24 6.50
C ILE A 1124 41.58 -1.11 6.77
N GLY A 1125 42.88 -1.37 6.61
CA GLY A 1125 43.94 -0.37 6.80
C GLY A 1125 43.89 0.78 5.81
N PHE A 1126 43.60 0.49 4.54
CA PHE A 1126 43.52 1.53 3.50
C PHE A 1126 42.35 2.49 3.71
N ILE A 1127 41.18 1.97 4.12
CA ILE A 1127 40.07 2.82 4.57
C ILE A 1127 40.49 3.66 5.77
N GLY A 1128 41.19 3.06 6.75
CA GLY A 1128 41.76 3.76 7.90
C GLY A 1128 42.65 4.94 7.48
N HIS A 1129 43.55 4.74 6.53
CA HIS A 1129 44.41 5.78 5.98
C HIS A 1129 43.63 6.87 5.24
N PHE A 1130 42.63 6.53 4.42
CA PHE A 1130 41.77 7.54 3.78
C PHE A 1130 41.09 8.45 4.81
N LEU A 1131 40.44 7.84 5.81
CA LEU A 1131 39.73 8.57 6.86
C LEU A 1131 40.69 9.42 7.70
N ASP A 1132 41.88 8.90 7.99
CA ASP A 1132 42.94 9.63 8.67
C ASP A 1132 43.37 10.88 7.89
N GLN A 1133 43.63 10.76 6.58
CA GLN A 1133 44.04 11.91 5.77
C GLN A 1133 42.94 12.98 5.65
N LYS A 1134 41.66 12.57 5.54
CA LYS A 1134 40.51 13.50 5.57
C LYS A 1134 40.40 14.19 6.92
N ARG A 1135 40.53 13.45 8.02
CA ARG A 1135 40.52 13.99 9.39
C ARG A 1135 41.66 14.97 9.64
N LEU A 1136 42.87 14.65 9.17
CA LEU A 1136 44.05 15.50 9.25
C LEU A 1136 44.03 16.70 8.29
N LYS A 1137 43.00 16.83 7.44
CA LYS A 1137 42.84 17.90 6.45
C LYS A 1137 44.09 18.10 5.58
N GLN A 1138 44.76 17.00 5.21
CA GLN A 1138 46.01 17.05 4.46
C GLN A 1138 45.77 17.55 3.02
N GLY A 1139 46.53 18.56 2.61
CA GLY A 1139 46.46 19.13 1.25
C GLY A 1139 47.13 18.25 0.18
N LEU A 1140 47.01 18.65 -1.08
CA LEU A 1140 47.55 17.94 -2.24
C LEU A 1140 49.03 17.56 -2.05
N TYR A 1141 49.36 16.30 -2.34
CA TYR A 1141 50.74 15.85 -2.34
C TYR A 1141 51.37 16.08 -3.72
N ARG A 1142 52.56 16.68 -3.74
CA ARG A 1142 53.43 16.76 -4.91
C ARG A 1142 54.79 16.20 -4.52
N HIS A 1143 55.28 15.23 -5.29
CA HIS A 1143 56.55 14.58 -4.99
C HIS A 1143 57.71 15.60 -5.14
N PRO A 1144 58.64 15.67 -4.18
CA PRO A 1144 59.80 16.55 -4.24
C PRO A 1144 60.67 16.27 -5.48
N TRP A 1145 61.28 17.31 -6.05
CA TRP A 1145 62.10 17.16 -7.27
C TRP A 1145 63.47 16.55 -7.02
N ASP A 1146 64.01 16.70 -5.81
CA ASP A 1146 65.27 16.13 -5.36
C ASP A 1146 65.24 14.59 -5.20
N ASP A 1147 64.05 14.00 -5.07
CA ASP A 1147 63.83 12.55 -5.05
C ASP A 1147 63.58 11.95 -6.45
N ILE A 1148 63.64 12.78 -7.53
CA ILE A 1148 63.43 12.35 -8.92
C ILE A 1148 64.71 12.55 -9.74
N SER A 1149 65.24 11.45 -10.30
CA SER A 1149 66.32 11.52 -11.28
C SER A 1149 65.75 11.80 -12.68
N TYR A 1150 65.85 13.06 -13.13
CA TYR A 1150 65.46 13.48 -14.48
C TYR A 1150 66.55 13.10 -15.49
N LEU A 1151 66.54 11.86 -15.95
CA LEU A 1151 67.37 11.40 -17.08
C LEU A 1151 66.68 11.73 -18.41
N THR A 1152 66.52 13.02 -18.70
CA THR A 1152 66.02 13.46 -20.02
C THR A 1152 67.08 13.13 -21.08
N PRO A 1153 66.75 12.36 -22.14
CA PRO A 1153 67.65 12.15 -23.26
C PRO A 1153 68.01 13.52 -23.84
N GLY A 1154 69.26 13.95 -23.68
CA GLY A 1154 69.72 15.19 -24.29
C GLY A 1154 69.77 15.00 -25.79
N ASN A 1155 68.95 15.75 -26.53
CA ASN A 1155 69.31 16.12 -27.89
C ASN A 1155 70.73 16.69 -27.84
N GLU A 1156 71.53 16.29 -28.83
CA GLU A 1156 72.92 16.65 -28.96
C GLU A 1156 73.21 18.13 -28.65
N LEU A 1157 74.31 18.30 -27.91
CA LEU A 1157 75.21 19.46 -27.88
C LEU A 1157 74.70 20.76 -27.21
N GLY A 1158 75.24 21.00 -26.01
CA GLY A 1158 75.84 22.31 -25.75
C GLY A 1158 75.68 22.88 -24.34
N ARG A 1159 76.75 22.66 -23.56
CA ARG A 1159 77.37 23.63 -22.65
C ARG A 1159 76.88 23.79 -21.19
N THR A 1160 77.87 23.45 -20.35
CA THR A 1160 78.33 24.08 -19.10
C THR A 1160 77.53 23.87 -17.83
N VAL A 1161 78.08 22.94 -17.04
CA VAL A 1161 78.20 23.01 -15.58
C VAL A 1161 78.46 24.46 -15.15
N ALA A 1162 77.50 25.06 -14.45
CA ALA A 1162 77.69 26.24 -13.63
C ALA A 1162 77.53 25.83 -12.16
N SER A 1163 78.47 26.31 -11.35
CA SER A 1163 78.71 25.93 -9.96
C SER A 1163 77.59 26.30 -8.99
N LEU A 1164 77.61 25.59 -7.85
CA LEU A 1164 76.73 25.63 -6.67
C LEU A 1164 76.59 26.98 -5.93
N ASP A 1165 76.97 28.12 -6.52
CA ASP A 1165 77.07 29.41 -5.81
C ASP A 1165 76.00 30.47 -6.17
N SER A 1166 74.92 30.11 -6.90
CA SER A 1166 73.93 31.12 -7.36
C SER A 1166 72.49 30.99 -6.83
N ILE A 1167 72.18 30.06 -5.91
CA ILE A 1167 70.83 29.93 -5.31
C ILE A 1167 70.84 30.35 -3.84
N ASN A 1168 71.46 31.49 -3.56
CA ASN A 1168 71.29 32.22 -2.30
C ASN A 1168 71.29 33.73 -2.60
N LYS A 1169 70.18 34.22 -3.18
CA LYS A 1169 69.66 35.61 -3.04
C LYS A 1169 68.47 35.84 -3.97
N LYS A 1170 67.27 35.59 -3.45
CA LYS A 1170 66.13 36.52 -3.46
C LYS A 1170 65.00 35.92 -2.62
N ALA A 1171 64.99 36.31 -1.35
CA ALA A 1171 63.81 36.32 -0.51
C ALA A 1171 63.08 37.66 -0.74
N ALA A 1172 61.79 37.59 -1.04
CA ALA A 1172 60.74 38.53 -0.67
C ALA A 1172 59.41 37.77 -0.77
#